data_AF-A0A2G9M8H5-F1
#
_entry.id   AF-A0A2G9M8H5-F1
#
_cell.length_a   1.000
_cell.length_b   1.000
_cell.length_c   1.000
_cell.angle_alpha   90.00
_cell.angle_beta   90.00
_cell.angle_gamma   90.00
#
_symmetry.space_group_name_H-M   'P 1'
#
loop_
_entity.id
_entity.type
_entity.pdbx_description
1 polymer ?
#
loop_
_entity_poly.entity_id
_entity_poly.type
_entity_poly.pdbx_seq_one_letter_code
_entity_poly.pdbx_strand_id
1 'polypeptide(L)'
;MENKSDELISWKEKPNTKTEVENLLNPTIKKWFLTRFPNFSLPQLFGVYEIHCRNNILVSAPTGATKTLTGFLSVLNELVDNAEKGKLEDKVYCIYISPLKALSNDIEKNLKEPLKQIEELAGKPLNIRVGVRTGDTTQSDKSKMLRKPPHILITTPESLAIMLSSIKFKDHLKSVDWCIVDEIHALAENKRGTHLSLSLERLQNLAQGMCRVGLSATVSPLEEIAKYLVGENRKCKIIDVQFLKNMDLKVMSPVADLIETTHHDMHHEMYKLIDKLVQEHKTTVIFTNTRAATERVVDHLKNKFPKNYIGNIGTHHGSMSKHARLDIENKLRSGELKCVVCSTSLELGIDIGYIDLVICLGSPKSVARFLQRAGRSGHKLHETVKARIIVLDRDDLVECAVLVKSAIEKKIDRVHIPRLALDVLAQQIIGMSLEQVWDESDLFKTIKKSYCYTDLKRKDFNEILSYLAGEFVDLEDRHIYAKIWREDGKLGKKGRMSRVIYMTNIGTIPDESFITAKVGKETVGLLDENFVERLKPGDVFVLGGETYMFKYTRGMVAQVTASVNRPPTVPRWMSESLPLSFDLANEIGRFRRLMTEQFVAKKKKVEIVKFINDFLYIDDKAATAVFNYFKEQYDYCGEIPSDKKIVIEYCNDGRDQKIVFHSLFGRRVNDCLSRAIAFVLSRTEHKDVELGISDNGFYITGNRKLNIIKAMKMLQADKLSLVMNSAIEKSEVFKRRFRHCATRSFMILRNYMGRQKRVGRQQVSSMILMSALKQLNPDFSILKEAKRECLEDLMDIGNTKKVIEGIESSKIKLVELETKIPSPFGLTLALQGYADVLKIEDKYEFLRRMHEQILAKIEGRETQAVSGTGYVAKARENRNEFKEQLKKDAWNLKHVPKFAKAELIRIIDGERSNIDKRFIEGIEQYKDDIEQNWPDELKKFLFTVLKDLKEGEFSYEDFWNEESEKKEEEVSDEKQRIIEQFNKAARRIKLDAQIKYDVYRMIDGEKDNFRKETKHWLKDLFNKAVPKVWEDDIAKFLQKKMKEIV
;
A
#
# COMPACT_ATOMS: atom_id res chain seq x y z
N MET A 1 25.28 46.41 -12.45
CA MET A 1 25.03 45.76 -11.15
C MET A 1 23.53 45.57 -11.04
N GLU A 2 23.03 44.47 -11.59
CA GLU A 2 21.60 44.11 -11.52
C GLU A 2 21.29 43.49 -10.16
N ASN A 3 20.17 43.94 -9.57
CA ASN A 3 19.60 43.42 -8.33
C ASN A 3 19.43 41.89 -8.42
N LYS A 4 20.35 41.13 -7.82
CA LYS A 4 20.06 39.76 -7.38
C LYS A 4 18.99 39.88 -6.30
N SER A 5 17.73 39.62 -6.68
CA SER A 5 16.67 39.33 -5.74
C SER A 5 17.18 38.28 -4.75
N ASP A 6 17.21 38.61 -3.47
CA ASP A 6 17.63 37.75 -2.37
C ASP A 6 16.71 36.52 -2.34
N GLU A 7 17.11 35.43 -2.99
CA GLU A 7 16.31 34.22 -3.11
C GLU A 7 16.17 33.59 -1.71
N LEU A 8 14.95 33.56 -1.17
CA LEU A 8 14.68 33.07 0.20
C LEU A 8 15.11 31.61 0.38
N ILE A 9 15.03 30.80 -0.68
CA ILE A 9 15.52 29.42 -0.67
C ILE A 9 16.84 29.40 -1.43
N SER A 10 17.88 28.86 -0.82
CA SER A 10 19.23 28.82 -1.40
C SER A 10 19.88 27.46 -1.20
N TRP A 11 20.75 27.07 -2.12
CA TRP A 11 21.48 25.80 -2.07
C TRP A 11 22.86 25.99 -1.44
N LYS A 12 23.24 25.12 -0.51
CA LYS A 12 24.62 25.06 -0.01
C LYS A 12 25.37 24.03 -0.84
N GLU A 13 26.11 24.50 -1.84
CA GLU A 13 26.80 23.63 -2.81
C GLU A 13 28.15 23.10 -2.29
N LYS A 14 28.82 23.84 -1.40
CA LYS A 14 30.13 23.46 -0.85
C LYS A 14 30.05 23.15 0.65
N PRO A 15 30.65 22.02 1.09
CA PRO A 15 30.72 21.70 2.51
C PRO A 15 31.69 22.65 3.22
N ASN A 16 31.49 22.87 4.52
CA ASN A 16 32.53 23.47 5.35
C ASN A 16 33.73 22.52 5.47
N THR A 17 34.91 23.08 5.71
CA THR A 17 36.10 22.27 5.96
C THR A 17 36.01 21.59 7.33
N LYS A 18 36.72 20.47 7.49
CA LYS A 18 36.84 19.79 8.79
C LYS A 18 37.29 20.76 9.88
N THR A 19 38.28 21.59 9.59
CA THR A 19 38.84 22.57 10.54
C THR A 19 37.82 23.62 10.96
N GLU A 20 36.99 24.12 10.03
CA GLU A 20 35.91 25.07 10.36
C GLU A 20 34.90 24.46 11.34
N VAL A 21 34.47 23.22 11.11
CA VAL A 21 33.54 22.52 12.01
C VAL A 21 34.22 22.20 13.34
N GLU A 22 35.46 21.76 13.35
CA GLU A 22 36.19 21.49 14.59
C GLU A 22 36.38 22.72 15.48
N ASN A 23 36.70 23.87 14.88
CA ASN A 23 36.90 25.12 15.61
C ASN A 23 35.59 25.66 16.22
N LEU A 24 34.44 25.21 15.71
CA LEU A 24 33.11 25.52 16.22
C LEU A 24 32.75 24.72 17.49
N LEU A 25 33.28 23.50 17.61
CA LEU A 25 32.90 22.58 18.67
C LEU A 25 33.58 22.94 19.98
N ASN A 26 32.80 22.92 21.07
CA ASN A 26 33.28 22.92 22.43
C ASN A 26 34.32 21.79 22.61
N PRO A 27 35.42 22.03 23.38
CA PRO A 27 36.51 21.07 23.51
C PRO A 27 36.07 19.66 23.94
N THR A 28 35.09 19.57 24.84
CA THR A 28 34.57 18.29 25.36
C THR A 28 33.78 17.54 24.27
N ILE A 29 32.94 18.25 23.52
CA ILE A 29 32.20 17.68 22.39
C ILE A 29 33.14 17.26 21.25
N LYS A 30 34.14 18.10 20.93
CA LYS A 30 35.18 17.78 19.94
C LYS A 30 35.92 16.50 20.32
N LYS A 31 36.36 16.39 21.57
CA LYS A 31 37.05 15.20 22.10
C LYS A 31 36.15 13.97 22.00
N TRP A 32 34.92 14.04 22.50
CA TRP A 32 33.95 12.94 22.42
C TRP A 32 33.74 12.47 20.98
N PHE A 33 33.50 13.40 20.05
CA PHE A 33 33.23 13.09 18.66
C PHE A 33 34.42 12.38 18.00
N LEU A 34 35.64 12.92 18.15
CA LEU A 34 36.84 12.35 17.55
C LEU A 34 37.29 11.02 18.16
N THR A 35 36.92 10.74 19.41
CA THR A 35 37.13 9.40 20.02
C THR A 35 36.18 8.36 19.44
N ARG A 36 34.95 8.74 19.07
CA ARG A 36 33.91 7.82 18.61
C ARG A 36 33.87 7.65 17.09
N PHE A 37 34.17 8.70 16.34
CA PHE A 37 34.06 8.73 14.89
C PHE A 37 35.40 9.13 14.26
N PRO A 38 35.83 8.44 13.18
CA PRO A 38 37.11 8.73 12.56
C PRO A 38 37.14 10.10 11.86
N ASN A 39 36.01 10.54 11.27
CA ASN A 39 35.86 11.82 10.58
C ASN A 39 34.40 12.28 10.58
N PHE A 40 34.17 13.56 10.26
CA PHE A 40 32.83 14.08 9.97
C PHE A 40 32.28 13.49 8.68
N SER A 41 31.00 13.17 8.69
CA SER A 41 30.26 12.81 7.48
C SER A 41 29.96 14.03 6.63
N LEU A 42 29.66 13.81 5.34
CA LEU A 42 29.34 14.92 4.44
C LEU A 42 28.12 15.73 4.91
N PRO A 43 26.98 15.13 5.33
CA PRO A 43 25.88 15.89 5.91
C PRO A 43 26.29 16.77 7.10
N GLN A 44 27.21 16.30 7.95
CA GLN A 44 27.71 17.08 9.10
C GLN A 44 28.53 18.29 8.65
N LEU A 45 29.41 18.12 7.67
CA LEU A 45 30.21 19.21 7.11
C LEU A 45 29.35 20.28 6.42
N PHE A 46 28.20 19.92 5.88
CA PHE A 46 27.25 20.89 5.32
C PHE A 46 26.36 21.53 6.40
N GLY A 47 25.87 20.74 7.36
CA GLY A 47 24.77 21.13 8.23
C GLY A 47 25.17 21.75 9.58
N VAL A 48 26.22 21.24 10.23
CA VAL A 48 26.51 21.56 11.65
C VAL A 48 26.76 23.05 11.86
N TYR A 49 27.57 23.66 10.98
CA TYR A 49 27.88 25.08 11.02
C TYR A 49 26.62 25.94 10.86
N GLU A 50 25.78 25.62 9.88
CA GLU A 50 24.57 26.38 9.58
C GLU A 50 23.55 26.30 10.71
N ILE A 51 23.36 25.11 11.30
CA ILE A 51 22.45 24.90 12.43
C ILE A 51 22.94 25.67 13.67
N HIS A 52 24.26 25.70 13.90
CA HIS A 52 24.84 26.46 15.00
C HIS A 52 24.60 27.96 14.83
N CYS A 53 24.80 28.49 13.61
CA CYS A 53 24.50 29.89 13.25
C CYS A 53 23.01 30.24 13.17
N ARG A 54 22.10 29.32 13.54
CA ARG A 54 20.64 29.51 13.49
C ARG A 54 20.05 29.75 12.09
N ASN A 55 20.73 29.29 11.05
CA ASN A 55 20.16 29.31 9.71
C ASN A 55 19.19 28.13 9.54
N ASN A 56 17.95 28.41 9.13
CA ASN A 56 17.01 27.32 8.80
C ASN A 56 17.57 26.48 7.67
N ILE A 57 17.41 25.17 7.76
CA ILE A 57 18.06 24.24 6.85
C ILE A 57 17.24 22.99 6.60
N LEU A 58 17.23 22.53 5.35
CA LEU A 58 16.73 21.23 4.94
C LEU A 58 17.92 20.35 4.56
N VAL A 59 18.13 19.27 5.32
CA VAL A 59 19.17 18.27 5.07
C VAL A 59 18.53 17.05 4.43
N SER A 60 18.84 16.83 3.15
CA SER A 60 18.42 15.64 2.41
C SER A 60 19.61 14.70 2.22
N ALA A 61 19.59 13.54 2.89
CA ALA A 61 20.69 12.59 2.88
C ALA A 61 20.17 11.15 3.09
N PRO A 62 20.87 10.10 2.62
CA PRO A 62 20.36 8.74 2.75
C PRO A 62 20.28 8.30 4.22
N THR A 63 19.48 7.27 4.48
CA THR A 63 19.45 6.57 5.77
C THR A 63 20.85 6.09 6.16
N GLY A 64 21.17 6.16 7.45
CA GLY A 64 22.50 5.80 7.94
C GLY A 64 23.61 6.82 7.65
N ALA A 65 23.33 7.94 6.96
CA ALA A 65 24.30 9.01 6.73
C ALA A 65 24.44 10.00 7.90
N THR A 66 24.11 9.59 9.13
CA THR A 66 24.22 10.42 10.36
C THR A 66 23.40 11.72 10.35
N LYS A 67 22.28 11.77 9.61
CA LYS A 67 21.35 12.93 9.56
C LYS A 67 20.92 13.41 10.94
N THR A 68 20.51 12.49 11.79
CA THR A 68 20.04 12.82 13.13
C THR A 68 21.15 13.45 13.97
N LEU A 69 22.36 12.89 13.91
CA LEU A 69 23.53 13.50 14.58
C LEU A 69 23.89 14.85 13.97
N THR A 70 23.70 15.07 12.67
CA THR A 70 23.86 16.40 12.04
C THR A 70 22.91 17.43 12.68
N GLY A 71 21.65 17.05 12.87
CA GLY A 71 20.64 17.88 13.54
C GLY A 71 20.97 18.19 15.01
N PHE A 72 21.49 17.20 15.74
CA PHE A 72 21.74 17.32 17.18
C PHE A 72 23.14 17.82 17.56
N LEU A 73 24.17 17.69 16.71
CA LEU A 73 25.54 17.99 17.11
C LEU A 73 25.69 19.46 17.55
N SER A 74 25.09 20.41 16.82
CA SER A 74 25.11 21.83 17.18
C SER A 74 24.30 22.12 18.45
N VAL A 75 23.21 21.38 18.68
CA VAL A 75 22.39 21.49 19.90
C VAL A 75 23.18 21.00 21.11
N LEU A 76 23.78 19.80 21.01
CA LEU A 76 24.62 19.23 22.06
C LEU A 76 25.82 20.12 22.35
N ASN A 77 26.44 20.69 21.30
CA ASN A 77 27.54 21.63 21.42
C ASN A 77 27.23 22.78 22.38
N GLU A 78 26.09 23.43 22.18
CA GLU A 78 25.70 24.59 22.97
C GLU A 78 25.16 24.21 24.36
N LEU A 79 24.44 23.08 24.49
CA LEU A 79 23.97 22.60 25.79
C LEU A 79 25.12 22.21 26.71
N VAL A 80 26.16 21.56 26.18
CA VAL A 80 27.37 21.22 26.94
C VAL A 80 28.14 22.48 27.33
N ASP A 81 28.33 23.41 26.40
CA ASP A 81 29.00 24.68 26.68
C ASP A 81 28.27 25.49 27.79
N ASN A 82 26.94 25.56 27.72
CA ASN A 82 26.12 26.19 28.75
C ASN A 82 26.19 25.45 30.10
N ALA A 83 26.17 24.11 30.09
CA ALA A 83 26.30 23.31 31.30
C ALA A 83 27.67 23.52 31.98
N GLU A 84 28.75 23.50 31.20
CA GLU A 84 30.11 23.68 31.70
C GLU A 84 30.32 25.06 32.31
N LYS A 85 29.70 26.10 31.72
CA LYS A 85 29.73 27.50 32.15
C LYS A 85 28.69 27.86 33.23
N GLY A 86 27.85 26.91 33.67
CA GLY A 86 26.80 27.16 34.66
C GLY A 86 25.66 28.05 34.17
N LYS A 87 25.43 28.11 32.86
CA LYS A 87 24.40 28.92 32.18
C LYS A 87 23.22 28.09 31.66
N LEU A 88 23.17 26.80 31.99
CA LEU A 88 22.09 25.91 31.57
C LEU A 88 20.81 26.19 32.37
N GLU A 89 19.81 26.77 31.72
CA GLU A 89 18.54 27.14 32.31
C GLU A 89 17.52 25.99 32.29
N ASP A 90 16.57 26.00 33.22
CA ASP A 90 15.44 25.06 33.24
C ASP A 90 14.37 25.44 32.20
N LYS A 91 14.70 25.33 30.92
CA LYS A 91 13.80 25.55 29.77
C LYS A 91 13.98 24.51 28.67
N VAL A 92 13.11 24.53 27.65
CA VAL A 92 13.26 23.72 26.43
C VAL A 92 14.11 24.51 25.43
N TYR A 93 15.28 23.98 25.06
CA TYR A 93 16.16 24.57 24.05
C TYR A 93 15.88 24.00 22.66
N CYS A 94 15.63 22.69 22.57
CA CYS A 94 15.40 22.00 21.30
C CYS A 94 14.12 21.17 21.34
N ILE A 95 13.30 21.30 20.30
CA ILE A 95 12.14 20.43 20.05
C ILE A 95 12.46 19.54 18.86
N TYR A 96 12.37 18.23 19.05
CA TYR A 96 12.47 17.25 17.99
C TYR A 96 11.06 16.69 17.69
N ILE A 97 10.62 16.82 16.44
CA ILE A 97 9.33 16.35 15.94
C ILE A 97 9.54 15.05 15.17
N SER A 98 8.93 13.99 15.68
CA SER A 98 8.95 12.68 15.04
C SER A 98 7.62 12.37 14.32
N PRO A 99 7.65 11.75 13.13
CA PRO A 99 6.43 11.22 12.51
C PRO A 99 5.81 10.06 13.29
N LEU A 100 6.62 9.27 14.01
CA LEU A 100 6.19 8.02 14.64
C LEU A 100 6.53 8.00 16.13
N LYS A 101 5.64 7.41 16.93
CA LYS A 101 5.88 7.21 18.37
C LYS A 101 7.07 6.27 18.62
N ALA A 102 7.24 5.23 17.81
CA ALA A 102 8.35 4.28 17.95
C ALA A 102 9.70 5.00 17.76
N LEU A 103 9.83 5.77 16.69
CA LEU A 103 11.02 6.59 16.41
C LEU A 103 11.32 7.58 17.55
N SER A 104 10.30 8.14 18.21
CA SER A 104 10.52 9.04 19.36
C SER A 104 11.30 8.37 20.50
N ASN A 105 11.00 7.11 20.82
CA ASN A 105 11.68 6.37 21.89
C ASN A 105 13.11 5.99 21.48
N ASP A 106 13.30 5.62 20.21
CA ASP A 106 14.64 5.29 19.68
C ASP A 106 15.57 6.50 19.74
N ILE A 107 15.09 7.69 19.39
CA ILE A 107 15.89 8.93 19.48
C ILE A 107 16.24 9.28 20.93
N GLU A 108 15.33 9.06 21.89
CA GLU A 108 15.65 9.28 23.30
C GLU A 108 16.80 8.40 23.75
N LYS A 109 16.76 7.10 23.41
CA LYS A 109 17.83 6.16 23.73
C LYS A 109 19.15 6.56 23.05
N ASN A 110 19.08 6.95 21.78
CA ASN A 110 20.23 7.36 20.97
C ASN A 110 20.85 8.70 21.39
N LEU A 111 20.18 9.51 22.21
CA LEU A 111 20.74 10.73 22.80
C LEU A 111 21.28 10.53 24.22
N LYS A 112 20.65 9.69 25.04
CA LYS A 112 21.09 9.45 26.43
C LYS A 112 22.48 8.81 26.50
N GLU A 113 22.77 7.87 25.61
CA GLU A 113 24.06 7.19 25.58
C GLU A 113 25.22 8.15 25.25
N PRO A 114 25.18 8.95 24.16
CA PRO A 114 26.14 10.03 23.92
C PRO A 114 26.30 10.99 25.10
N LEU A 115 25.20 11.44 25.71
CA LEU A 115 25.25 12.39 26.82
C LEU A 115 26.00 11.82 28.02
N LYS A 116 25.77 10.55 28.37
CA LYS A 116 26.49 9.89 29.45
C LYS A 116 28.01 9.85 29.19
N GLN A 117 28.40 9.50 27.97
CA GLN A 117 29.82 9.47 27.56
C GLN A 117 30.46 10.88 27.61
N ILE A 118 29.71 11.91 27.24
CA ILE A 118 30.16 13.31 27.31
C ILE A 118 30.32 13.74 28.78
N GLU A 119 29.40 13.36 29.67
CA GLU A 119 29.51 13.63 31.12
C GLU A 119 30.74 12.95 31.73
N GLU A 120 31.03 11.70 31.35
CA GLU A 120 32.24 10.97 31.76
C GLU A 120 33.52 11.69 31.30
N LEU A 121 33.54 12.21 30.07
CA LEU A 121 34.67 12.99 29.54
C LEU A 121 34.82 14.38 30.19
N ALA A 122 33.71 15.01 30.57
CA ALA A 122 33.69 16.29 31.27
C ALA A 122 34.17 16.17 32.73
N GLY A 123 34.13 14.97 33.32
CA GLY A 123 34.50 14.71 34.71
C GLY A 123 33.53 15.29 35.74
N LYS A 124 32.35 15.76 35.32
CA LYS A 124 31.31 16.34 36.18
C LYS A 124 29.91 16.13 35.56
N PRO A 125 28.83 16.06 36.36
CA PRO A 125 27.48 15.96 35.83
C PRO A 125 27.10 17.24 35.05
N LEU A 126 26.66 17.07 33.80
CA LEU A 126 26.21 18.18 32.94
C LEU A 126 24.71 18.44 33.10
N ASN A 127 23.96 17.48 33.65
CA ASN A 127 22.53 17.59 33.96
C ASN A 127 21.66 17.95 32.73
N ILE A 128 22.11 17.55 31.53
CA ILE A 128 21.36 17.76 30.29
C ILE A 128 20.20 16.77 30.23
N ARG A 129 18.96 17.28 30.15
CA ARG A 129 17.74 16.47 30.23
C ARG A 129 17.12 16.27 28.86
N VAL A 130 16.87 15.01 28.50
CA VAL A 130 16.10 14.61 27.33
C VAL A 130 14.77 14.01 27.79
N GLY A 131 13.67 14.36 27.15
CA GLY A 131 12.35 13.84 27.52
C GLY A 131 11.42 13.63 26.33
N VAL A 132 10.67 12.53 26.35
CA VAL A 132 9.69 12.17 25.32
C VAL A 132 8.27 12.48 25.78
N ARG A 133 7.58 13.36 25.04
CA ARG A 133 6.18 13.71 25.28
C ARG A 133 5.29 13.35 24.09
N THR A 134 4.60 12.22 24.20
CA THR A 134 3.63 11.74 23.19
C THR A 134 2.24 11.57 23.83
N GLY A 135 1.28 11.08 23.04
CA GLY A 135 -0.03 10.67 23.58
C GLY A 135 0.07 9.57 24.64
N ASP A 136 1.15 8.77 24.64
CA ASP A 136 1.35 7.66 25.57
C ASP A 136 1.97 8.11 26.92
N THR A 137 2.47 9.35 27.02
CA THR A 137 3.13 9.84 28.23
C THR A 137 2.12 9.96 29.39
N THR A 138 2.46 9.37 30.54
CA THR A 138 1.60 9.37 31.74
C THR A 138 1.39 10.78 32.30
N GLN A 139 0.32 10.97 33.10
CA GLN A 139 0.09 12.26 33.77
C GLN A 139 1.15 12.60 34.81
N SER A 140 1.72 11.58 35.46
CA SER A 140 2.84 11.75 36.39
C SER A 140 4.06 12.33 35.68
N ASP A 141 4.44 11.77 34.53
CA ASP A 141 5.61 12.24 33.79
C ASP A 141 5.38 13.62 33.15
N LYS A 142 4.16 13.90 32.66
CA LYS A 142 3.77 15.25 32.22
C LYS A 142 3.93 16.28 33.34
N SER A 143 3.59 15.91 34.58
CA SER A 143 3.72 16.80 35.74
C SER A 143 5.18 17.01 36.14
N LYS A 144 6.02 15.96 36.06
CA LYS A 144 7.48 16.07 36.27
C LYS A 144 8.11 17.02 35.25
N MET A 145 7.79 16.84 33.96
CA MET A 145 8.27 17.71 32.88
C MET A 145 7.81 19.16 33.04
N LEU A 146 6.64 19.40 33.64
CA LEU A 146 6.18 20.76 33.89
C LEU A 146 7.00 21.44 35.00
N ARG A 147 7.35 20.72 36.06
CA ARG A 147 8.17 21.24 37.16
C ARG A 147 9.63 21.43 36.75
N LYS A 148 10.17 20.48 36.00
CA LYS A 148 11.56 20.50 35.51
C LYS A 148 11.56 20.11 34.03
N PRO A 149 11.53 21.08 33.10
CA PRO A 149 11.42 20.78 31.68
C PRO A 149 12.67 20.09 31.15
N PRO A 150 12.54 19.20 30.14
CA PRO A 150 13.70 18.69 29.42
C PRO A 150 14.32 19.80 28.57
N HIS A 151 15.64 19.80 28.41
CA HIS A 151 16.34 20.71 27.49
C HIS A 151 16.13 20.28 26.03
N ILE A 152 16.02 18.97 25.79
CA ILE A 152 15.65 18.38 24.49
C ILE A 152 14.29 17.67 24.63
N LEU A 153 13.27 18.21 23.98
CA LEU A 153 11.91 17.70 24.00
C LEU A 153 11.59 16.95 22.70
N ILE A 154 11.47 15.64 22.80
CA ILE A 154 11.07 14.77 21.69
C ILE A 154 9.54 14.62 21.72
N THR A 155 8.86 14.92 20.63
CA THR A 155 7.40 14.93 20.60
C THR A 155 6.82 14.63 19.21
N THR A 156 5.49 14.56 19.12
CA THR A 156 4.74 14.42 17.86
C THR A 156 4.00 15.72 17.54
N PRO A 157 3.55 15.94 16.29
CA PRO A 157 2.81 17.15 15.91
C PRO A 157 1.59 17.45 16.80
N GLU A 158 0.83 16.41 17.17
CA GLU A 158 -0.38 16.55 18.00
C GLU A 158 -0.02 16.93 19.44
N SER A 159 1.00 16.27 20.01
CA SER A 159 1.47 16.59 21.36
C SER A 159 2.06 17.99 21.45
N LEU A 160 2.79 18.46 20.42
CA LEU A 160 3.27 19.84 20.32
C LEU A 160 2.09 20.83 20.39
N ALA A 161 1.05 20.62 19.59
CA ALA A 161 -0.11 21.49 19.59
C ALA A 161 -0.86 21.52 20.93
N ILE A 162 -0.90 20.39 21.67
CA ILE A 162 -1.42 20.36 23.05
C ILE A 162 -0.54 21.20 23.98
N MET A 163 0.79 21.10 23.86
CA MET A 163 1.73 21.85 24.68
C MET A 163 1.68 23.35 24.42
N LEU A 164 1.58 23.77 23.16
CA LEU A 164 1.39 25.17 22.77
C LEU A 164 0.09 25.73 23.35
N SER A 165 -0.99 24.93 23.33
CA SER A 165 -2.28 25.28 23.94
C SER A 165 -2.25 25.22 25.48
N SER A 166 -1.11 24.90 26.10
CA SER A 166 -1.02 24.67 27.53
C SER A 166 -0.40 25.82 28.31
N ILE A 167 -1.24 26.66 28.94
CA ILE A 167 -0.86 27.84 29.74
C ILE A 167 0.45 27.65 30.52
N LYS A 168 0.54 26.66 31.42
CA LYS A 168 1.74 26.47 32.27
C LYS A 168 2.98 25.94 31.54
N PHE A 169 2.81 25.15 30.47
CA PHE A 169 3.94 24.54 29.77
C PHE A 169 4.45 25.42 28.62
N LYS A 170 3.59 26.28 28.08
CA LYS A 170 3.89 27.26 27.04
C LYS A 170 5.05 28.18 27.43
N ASP A 171 5.18 28.52 28.72
CA ASP A 171 6.27 29.35 29.23
C ASP A 171 7.65 28.73 28.98
N HIS A 172 7.77 27.40 29.09
CA HIS A 172 9.01 26.66 28.81
C HIS A 172 9.38 26.63 27.32
N LEU A 173 8.47 27.06 26.43
CA LEU A 173 8.65 27.05 24.97
C LEU A 173 8.98 28.44 24.37
N LYS A 174 9.00 29.51 25.18
CA LYS A 174 9.20 30.90 24.70
C LYS A 174 10.59 31.17 24.12
N SER A 175 11.58 30.39 24.54
CA SER A 175 12.99 30.59 24.15
C SER A 175 13.58 29.32 23.55
N VAL A 176 12.80 28.62 22.73
CA VAL A 176 13.27 27.47 21.95
C VAL A 176 14.19 27.97 20.84
N ASP A 177 15.41 27.46 20.82
CA ASP A 177 16.44 27.79 19.85
C ASP A 177 16.33 26.96 18.57
N TRP A 178 15.94 25.68 18.69
CA TRP A 178 15.86 24.76 17.55
C TRP A 178 14.58 23.95 17.52
N CYS A 179 14.02 23.78 16.32
CA CYS A 179 13.00 22.80 16.02
C CYS A 179 13.47 21.89 14.89
N ILE A 180 13.74 20.63 15.22
CA ILE A 180 14.13 19.59 14.28
C ILE A 180 12.88 18.83 13.85
N VAL A 181 12.60 18.78 12.55
CA VAL A 181 11.51 18.00 11.95
C VAL A 181 12.14 16.84 11.19
N ASP A 182 12.11 15.65 11.78
CA ASP A 182 12.67 14.45 11.17
C ASP A 182 11.67 13.77 10.23
N GLU A 183 12.20 13.08 9.22
CA GLU A 183 11.46 12.46 8.12
C GLU A 183 10.35 13.39 7.59
N ILE A 184 10.71 14.63 7.30
CA ILE A 184 9.76 15.70 6.97
C ILE A 184 8.83 15.34 5.81
N HIS A 185 9.30 14.53 4.85
CA HIS A 185 8.50 14.04 3.73
C HIS A 185 7.29 13.21 4.19
N ALA A 186 7.46 12.36 5.21
CA ALA A 186 6.40 11.50 5.74
C ALA A 186 5.31 12.29 6.46
N LEU A 187 5.64 13.51 6.92
CA LEU A 187 4.67 14.43 7.49
C LEU A 187 4.03 15.32 6.42
N ALA A 188 4.84 15.90 5.53
CA ALA A 188 4.40 16.88 4.53
C ALA A 188 3.30 16.35 3.60
N GLU A 189 3.31 15.05 3.26
CA GLU A 189 2.37 14.44 2.32
C GLU A 189 0.95 14.17 2.86
N ASN A 190 0.64 14.61 4.09
CA ASN A 190 -0.66 14.34 4.70
C ASN A 190 -1.11 15.45 5.65
N LYS A 191 -2.36 15.33 6.13
CA LYS A 191 -2.97 16.30 7.04
C LYS A 191 -2.22 16.46 8.38
N ARG A 192 -1.39 15.49 8.82
CA ARG A 192 -0.53 15.68 10.00
C ARG A 192 0.54 16.72 9.71
N GLY A 193 1.06 16.77 8.49
CA GLY A 193 1.95 17.85 8.03
C GLY A 193 1.25 19.19 7.95
N THR A 194 0.05 19.25 7.38
CA THR A 194 -0.74 20.50 7.37
C THR A 194 -0.98 21.02 8.80
N HIS A 195 -1.29 20.11 9.74
CA HIS A 195 -1.41 20.44 11.16
C HIS A 195 -0.07 20.89 11.78
N LEU A 196 1.04 20.21 11.48
CA LEU A 196 2.37 20.59 11.95
C LEU A 196 2.77 21.98 11.43
N SER A 197 2.51 22.29 10.16
CA SER A 197 2.86 23.57 9.55
C SER A 197 2.28 24.75 10.35
N LEU A 198 1.03 24.66 10.81
CA LEU A 198 0.44 25.67 11.70
C LEU A 198 1.01 25.63 13.12
N SER A 199 1.28 24.44 13.67
CA SER A 199 1.95 24.33 14.98
C SER A 199 3.35 24.96 14.97
N LEU A 200 4.08 24.90 13.85
CA LEU A 200 5.38 25.56 13.68
C LEU A 200 5.22 27.09 13.64
N GLU A 201 4.20 27.64 13.01
CA GLU A 201 3.93 29.09 13.05
C GLU A 201 3.51 29.57 14.45
N ARG A 202 2.70 28.78 15.15
CA ARG A 202 2.34 29.03 16.57
C ARG A 202 3.59 29.04 17.46
N LEU A 203 4.48 28.07 17.26
CA LEU A 203 5.76 27.99 17.97
C LEU A 203 6.68 29.17 17.60
N GLN A 204 6.80 29.53 16.32
CA GLN A 204 7.61 30.67 15.89
C GLN A 204 7.11 32.00 16.46
N ASN A 205 5.79 32.16 16.59
CA ASN A 205 5.23 33.34 17.21
C ASN A 205 5.64 33.47 18.69
N LEU A 206 5.92 32.33 19.36
CA LEU A 206 6.44 32.30 20.73
C LEU A 206 7.96 32.45 20.79
N ALA A 207 8.68 31.78 19.90
CA ALA A 207 10.13 31.77 19.83
C ALA A 207 10.58 32.33 18.47
N GLN A 208 10.68 33.66 18.37
CA GLN A 208 10.91 34.35 17.09
C GLN A 208 12.27 34.02 16.46
N GLY A 209 13.30 33.76 17.27
CA GLY A 209 14.65 33.41 16.82
C GLY A 209 14.88 31.92 16.55
N MET A 210 13.84 31.08 16.62
CA MET A 210 13.96 29.63 16.45
C MET A 210 14.48 29.25 15.05
N CYS A 211 15.49 28.39 15.02
CA CYS A 211 16.00 27.72 13.83
C CYS A 211 15.21 26.45 13.53
N ARG A 212 14.73 26.29 12.29
CA ARG A 212 14.03 25.09 11.81
C ARG A 212 14.98 24.21 11.00
N VAL A 213 15.09 22.95 11.40
CA VAL A 213 15.95 21.94 10.77
C VAL A 213 15.07 20.82 10.24
N GLY A 214 14.94 20.69 8.92
CA GLY A 214 14.25 19.57 8.28
C GLY A 214 15.25 18.47 7.95
N LEU A 215 14.92 17.22 8.27
CA LEU A 215 15.71 16.06 7.88
C LEU A 215 14.86 15.17 6.96
N SER A 216 15.43 14.73 5.83
CA SER A 216 14.75 13.83 4.89
C SER A 216 15.70 12.81 4.27
N ALA A 217 15.17 11.64 3.90
CA ALA A 217 15.92 10.62 3.16
C ALA A 217 15.89 10.83 1.65
N THR A 218 14.68 10.82 1.09
CA THR A 218 14.44 10.87 -0.35
C THR A 218 13.18 11.69 -0.58
N VAL A 219 13.34 12.87 -1.15
CA VAL A 219 12.21 13.78 -1.37
C VAL A 219 12.43 14.70 -2.57
N SER A 220 11.34 14.97 -3.29
CA SER A 220 11.34 15.82 -4.48
C SER A 220 10.00 16.56 -4.59
N PRO A 221 9.96 17.85 -4.98
CA PRO A 221 11.10 18.77 -5.08
C PRO A 221 11.54 19.29 -3.70
N LEU A 222 12.85 19.50 -3.51
CA LEU A 222 13.41 19.93 -2.23
C LEU A 222 12.99 21.35 -1.85
N GLU A 223 12.83 22.23 -2.83
CA GLU A 223 12.44 23.62 -2.65
C GLU A 223 11.03 23.74 -2.05
N GLU A 224 10.09 22.92 -2.49
CA GLU A 224 8.73 22.93 -1.92
C GLU A 224 8.73 22.41 -0.48
N ILE A 225 9.55 21.40 -0.16
CA ILE A 225 9.71 20.94 1.22
C ILE A 225 10.39 22.00 2.09
N ALA A 226 11.38 22.72 1.56
CA ALA A 226 12.04 23.81 2.27
C ALA A 226 11.04 24.94 2.58
N LYS A 227 10.21 25.33 1.61
CA LYS A 227 9.10 26.28 1.81
C LYS A 227 8.08 25.77 2.84
N TYR A 228 7.73 24.49 2.80
CA TYR A 228 6.87 23.87 3.80
C TYR A 228 7.47 23.93 5.22
N LEU A 229 8.77 23.67 5.37
CA LEU A 229 9.49 23.71 6.64
C LEU A 229 9.47 25.13 7.25
N VAL A 230 9.81 26.15 6.46
CA VAL A 230 10.04 27.51 6.99
C VAL A 230 8.84 28.45 6.88
N GLY A 231 7.82 28.09 6.10
CA GLY A 231 6.67 28.96 5.83
C GLY A 231 7.04 30.12 4.88
N GLU A 232 6.23 31.17 4.87
CA GLU A 232 6.47 32.34 4.01
C GLU A 232 7.54 33.28 4.56
N ASN A 233 8.26 33.95 3.64
CA ASN A 233 9.19 35.05 3.92
C ASN A 233 10.34 34.71 4.90
N ARG A 234 10.78 33.44 4.94
CA ARG A 234 11.94 33.01 5.75
C ARG A 234 13.00 32.37 4.88
N LYS A 235 14.26 32.68 5.19
CA LYS A 235 15.41 32.08 4.49
C LYS A 235 15.56 30.61 4.89
N CYS A 236 15.90 29.76 3.93
CA CYS A 236 16.23 28.35 4.15
C CYS A 236 17.37 27.91 3.23
N LYS A 237 18.34 27.19 3.81
CA LYS A 237 19.40 26.52 3.04
C LYS A 237 19.02 25.07 2.74
N ILE A 238 19.26 24.60 1.52
CA ILE A 238 19.06 23.21 1.12
C ILE A 238 20.42 22.54 0.98
N ILE A 239 20.54 21.35 1.58
CA ILE A 239 21.65 20.42 1.38
C ILE A 239 21.08 19.19 0.70
N ASP A 240 21.61 18.84 -0.46
CA ASP A 240 21.26 17.61 -1.16
C ASP A 240 22.46 16.70 -1.32
N VAL A 241 22.44 15.62 -0.54
CA VAL A 241 23.42 14.55 -0.56
C VAL A 241 22.72 13.19 -0.50
N GLN A 242 21.51 13.10 -1.08
CA GLN A 242 20.65 11.89 -1.07
C GLN A 242 21.29 10.65 -1.69
N PHE A 243 22.25 10.83 -2.60
CA PHE A 243 22.80 9.77 -3.45
C PHE A 243 24.29 9.52 -3.22
N LEU A 244 24.73 9.59 -1.96
CA LEU A 244 26.13 9.34 -1.59
C LEU A 244 26.53 7.85 -1.62
N LYS A 245 25.57 6.94 -1.43
CA LYS A 245 25.86 5.51 -1.32
C LYS A 245 25.84 4.82 -2.68
N ASN A 246 26.74 3.86 -2.86
CA ASN A 246 26.66 2.92 -3.96
C ASN A 246 25.39 2.06 -3.82
N MET A 247 24.74 1.77 -4.93
CA MET A 247 23.51 0.99 -4.96
C MET A 247 23.69 -0.26 -5.83
N ASP A 248 23.36 -1.43 -5.29
CA ASP A 248 23.23 -2.71 -6.00
C ASP A 248 21.74 -3.08 -6.01
N LEU A 249 21.02 -2.55 -7.00
CA LEU A 249 19.58 -2.72 -7.18
C LEU A 249 19.33 -3.60 -8.40
N LYS A 250 18.51 -4.64 -8.26
CA LYS A 250 18.17 -5.53 -9.38
C LYS A 250 16.71 -5.94 -9.35
N VAL A 251 16.13 -6.11 -10.53
CA VAL A 251 14.86 -6.79 -10.73
C VAL A 251 15.15 -8.25 -11.10
N MET A 252 14.43 -9.18 -10.50
CA MET A 252 14.63 -10.61 -10.68
C MET A 252 13.30 -11.28 -11.00
N SER A 253 13.30 -12.11 -12.04
CA SER A 253 12.23 -13.07 -12.28
C SER A 253 12.64 -14.42 -11.69
N PRO A 254 11.75 -15.12 -10.96
CA PRO A 254 12.05 -16.47 -10.48
C PRO A 254 12.09 -17.50 -11.60
N VAL A 255 11.44 -17.23 -12.73
CA VAL A 255 11.30 -18.15 -13.88
C VAL A 255 11.72 -17.49 -15.18
N ALA A 256 12.04 -18.29 -16.20
CA ALA A 256 12.48 -17.79 -17.51
C ALA A 256 11.34 -17.20 -18.34
N ASP A 257 10.13 -17.73 -18.18
CA ASP A 257 8.91 -17.28 -18.87
C ASP A 257 7.77 -17.10 -17.86
N LEU A 258 7.18 -15.90 -17.79
CA LEU A 258 6.14 -15.57 -16.81
C LEU A 258 4.72 -15.98 -17.26
N ILE A 259 4.56 -16.57 -18.44
CA ILE A 259 3.26 -16.90 -19.01
C ILE A 259 3.07 -18.41 -19.14
N GLU A 260 4.06 -19.11 -19.71
CA GLU A 260 3.95 -20.56 -19.92
C GLU A 260 4.24 -21.36 -18.65
N THR A 261 4.97 -20.77 -17.70
CA THR A 261 5.21 -21.41 -16.41
C THR A 261 3.92 -21.48 -15.61
N THR A 262 3.63 -22.67 -15.07
CA THR A 262 2.44 -22.86 -14.23
C THR A 262 2.52 -21.98 -12.97
N HIS A 263 1.37 -21.65 -12.40
CA HIS A 263 1.32 -20.89 -11.15
C HIS A 263 2.11 -21.59 -10.04
N HIS A 264 1.92 -22.90 -9.89
CA HIS A 264 2.60 -23.71 -8.89
C HIS A 264 4.13 -23.61 -9.03
N ASP A 265 4.66 -23.80 -10.25
CA ASP A 265 6.10 -23.75 -10.49
C ASP A 265 6.66 -22.34 -10.26
N MET A 266 5.93 -21.30 -10.67
CA MET A 266 6.32 -19.92 -10.44
C MET A 266 6.39 -19.58 -8.95
N HIS A 267 5.37 -19.98 -8.18
CA HIS A 267 5.34 -19.82 -6.73
C HIS A 267 6.46 -20.64 -6.07
N HIS A 268 6.71 -21.85 -6.56
CA HIS A 268 7.74 -22.73 -6.04
C HIS A 268 9.13 -22.11 -6.19
N GLU A 269 9.45 -21.65 -7.40
CA GLU A 269 10.72 -21.00 -7.73
C GLU A 269 10.86 -19.63 -7.06
N MET A 270 9.78 -18.87 -6.88
CA MET A 270 9.80 -17.63 -6.09
C MET A 270 10.28 -17.89 -4.67
N TYR A 271 9.67 -18.83 -3.94
CA TYR A 271 10.07 -19.11 -2.56
C TYR A 271 11.46 -19.74 -2.46
N LYS A 272 11.89 -20.54 -3.45
CA LYS A 272 13.28 -21.02 -3.52
C LYS A 272 14.27 -19.87 -3.72
N LEU A 273 13.94 -18.91 -4.59
CA LEU A 273 14.76 -17.72 -4.81
C LEU A 273 14.85 -16.87 -3.55
N ILE A 274 13.71 -16.64 -2.87
CA ILE A 274 13.68 -15.94 -1.58
C ILE A 274 14.56 -16.67 -0.58
N ASP A 275 14.40 -17.99 -0.44
CA ASP A 275 15.19 -18.76 0.51
C ASP A 275 16.69 -18.68 0.22
N LYS A 276 17.08 -18.89 -1.04
CA LYS A 276 18.47 -18.73 -1.47
C LYS A 276 19.02 -17.35 -1.10
N LEU A 277 18.30 -16.28 -1.43
CA LEU A 277 18.72 -14.92 -1.14
C LEU A 277 18.83 -14.67 0.37
N VAL A 278 17.86 -15.13 1.16
CA VAL A 278 17.92 -15.02 2.62
C VAL A 278 19.11 -15.81 3.17
N GLN A 279 19.38 -17.02 2.66
CA GLN A 279 20.48 -17.84 3.16
C GLN A 279 21.87 -17.28 2.85
N GLU A 280 22.04 -16.67 1.67
CA GLU A 280 23.28 -15.97 1.25
C GLU A 280 23.57 -14.71 2.06
N HIS A 281 22.62 -14.26 2.87
CA HIS A 281 22.66 -13.02 3.63
C HIS A 281 22.51 -13.29 5.14
N LYS A 282 22.99 -12.36 5.98
CA LYS A 282 22.92 -12.44 7.43
C LYS A 282 21.56 -12.04 7.96
N THR A 283 20.99 -10.94 7.46
CA THR A 283 19.74 -10.35 7.96
C THR A 283 18.96 -9.68 6.83
N THR A 284 17.91 -10.35 6.37
CA THR A 284 17.09 -9.88 5.25
C THR A 284 15.76 -9.28 5.72
N VAL A 285 15.35 -8.18 5.09
CA VAL A 285 13.99 -7.64 5.24
C VAL A 285 13.22 -7.82 3.93
N ILE A 286 12.05 -8.46 4.01
CA ILE A 286 11.16 -8.70 2.87
C ILE A 286 9.96 -7.76 2.99
N PHE A 287 9.73 -6.91 1.99
CA PHE A 287 8.58 -6.03 1.90
C PHE A 287 7.49 -6.64 1.02
N THR A 288 6.26 -6.67 1.54
CA THR A 288 5.05 -6.99 0.78
C THR A 288 4.12 -5.77 0.72
N ASN A 289 3.23 -5.74 -0.27
CA ASN A 289 2.33 -4.60 -0.47
C ASN A 289 1.03 -4.68 0.36
N THR A 290 0.70 -5.84 0.93
CA THR A 290 -0.50 -6.02 1.78
C THR A 290 -0.14 -6.79 3.05
N ARG A 291 -0.96 -6.60 4.10
CA ARG A 291 -0.77 -7.28 5.39
C ARG A 291 -0.97 -8.79 5.25
N ALA A 292 -1.99 -9.19 4.50
CA ALA A 292 -2.27 -10.57 4.18
C ALA A 292 -1.12 -11.26 3.42
N ALA A 293 -0.47 -10.56 2.48
CA ALA A 293 0.71 -11.09 1.81
C ALA A 293 1.91 -11.24 2.77
N THR A 294 2.04 -10.36 3.77
CA THR A 294 3.09 -10.45 4.79
C THR A 294 2.98 -11.78 5.55
N GLU A 295 1.79 -12.08 6.09
CA GLU A 295 1.56 -13.30 6.87
C GLU A 295 1.71 -14.55 5.99
N ARG A 296 1.15 -14.53 4.77
CA ARG A 296 1.23 -15.64 3.83
C ARG A 296 2.68 -16.03 3.48
N VAL A 297 3.54 -15.04 3.25
CA VAL A 297 4.96 -15.29 2.92
C VAL A 297 5.69 -15.91 4.11
N VAL A 298 5.42 -15.45 5.34
CA VAL A 298 6.01 -16.03 6.56
C VAL A 298 5.59 -17.48 6.73
N ASP A 299 4.30 -17.76 6.56
CA ASP A 299 3.75 -19.11 6.67
C ASP A 299 4.37 -20.07 5.63
N HIS A 300 4.37 -19.71 4.35
CA HIS A 300 4.96 -20.55 3.31
C HIS A 300 6.47 -20.79 3.52
N LEU A 301 7.24 -19.79 3.91
CA LEU A 301 8.66 -19.98 4.17
C LEU A 301 8.90 -20.94 5.35
N LYS A 302 8.09 -20.85 6.42
CA LYS A 302 8.14 -21.79 7.55
C LYS A 302 7.78 -23.21 7.14
N ASN A 303 6.69 -23.38 6.39
CA ASN A 303 6.18 -24.70 6.02
C ASN A 303 7.12 -25.40 5.02
N LYS A 304 7.65 -24.65 4.04
CA LYS A 304 8.48 -25.19 2.97
C LYS A 304 9.94 -25.40 3.36
N PHE A 305 10.49 -24.54 4.23
CA PHE A 305 11.87 -24.60 4.68
C PHE A 305 11.97 -24.53 6.22
N PRO A 306 11.35 -25.48 6.95
CA PRO A 306 11.18 -25.40 8.40
C PRO A 306 12.50 -25.28 9.16
N LYS A 307 13.55 -25.96 8.69
CA LYS A 307 14.90 -25.91 9.27
C LYS A 307 15.52 -24.51 9.25
N ASN A 308 15.15 -23.68 8.27
CA ASN A 308 15.74 -22.36 8.07
C ASN A 308 14.98 -21.24 8.80
N TYR A 309 13.65 -21.39 8.97
CA TYR A 309 12.78 -20.28 9.39
C TYR A 309 12.06 -20.49 10.73
N ILE A 310 11.85 -21.70 11.22
CA ILE A 310 11.22 -21.90 12.53
C ILE A 310 12.10 -21.22 13.61
N GLY A 311 11.54 -20.23 14.31
CA GLY A 311 12.26 -19.43 15.30
C GLY A 311 13.16 -18.32 14.74
N ASN A 312 13.34 -18.24 13.41
CA ASN A 312 14.32 -17.36 12.76
C ASN A 312 13.69 -16.36 11.77
N ILE A 313 12.36 -16.31 11.71
CA ILE A 313 11.57 -15.37 10.90
C ILE A 313 10.52 -14.65 11.75
N GLY A 314 10.25 -13.38 11.45
CA GLY A 314 9.18 -12.60 12.07
C GLY A 314 8.26 -11.90 11.06
N THR A 315 6.98 -11.74 11.41
CA THR A 315 6.03 -10.85 10.72
C THR A 315 6.07 -9.47 11.37
N HIS A 316 5.97 -8.39 10.58
CA HIS A 316 5.79 -7.03 11.09
C HIS A 316 4.79 -6.21 10.26
N HIS A 317 3.64 -5.84 10.84
CA HIS A 317 2.67 -4.93 10.21
C HIS A 317 1.76 -4.19 11.19
N GLY A 318 1.06 -3.16 10.72
CA GLY A 318 0.26 -2.24 11.53
C GLY A 318 -0.87 -2.87 12.37
N SER A 319 -1.40 -4.03 11.96
CA SER A 319 -2.43 -4.76 12.74
C SER A 319 -1.88 -5.48 13.97
N MET A 320 -0.56 -5.58 14.13
CA MET A 320 0.05 -6.25 15.29
C MET A 320 0.05 -5.35 16.53
N SER A 321 -0.04 -5.99 17.69
CA SER A 321 0.06 -5.31 18.98
C SER A 321 1.41 -4.57 19.11
N LYS A 322 1.42 -3.48 19.87
CA LYS A 322 2.65 -2.69 20.14
C LYS A 322 3.75 -3.55 20.76
N HIS A 323 3.38 -4.46 21.65
CA HIS A 323 4.33 -5.38 22.30
C HIS A 323 4.95 -6.35 21.30
N ALA A 324 4.13 -6.97 20.44
CA ALA A 324 4.62 -7.91 19.44
C ALA A 324 5.57 -7.23 18.44
N ARG A 325 5.24 -6.00 17.99
CA ARG A 325 6.14 -5.24 17.11
C ARG A 325 7.47 -4.92 17.77
N LEU A 326 7.45 -4.45 19.02
CA LEU A 326 8.67 -4.12 19.77
C LEU A 326 9.55 -5.36 20.00
N ASP A 327 8.96 -6.52 20.24
CA ASP A 327 9.68 -7.79 20.35
C ASP A 327 10.41 -8.14 19.04
N ILE A 328 9.73 -8.07 17.90
CA ILE A 328 10.33 -8.30 16.58
C ILE A 328 11.43 -7.28 16.28
N GLU A 329 11.20 -5.99 16.55
CA GLU A 329 12.19 -4.92 16.38
C GLU A 329 13.46 -5.19 17.23
N ASN A 330 13.29 -5.63 18.49
CA ASN A 330 14.41 -5.94 19.38
C ASN A 330 15.18 -7.18 18.92
N LYS A 331 14.49 -8.24 18.52
CA LYS A 331 15.11 -9.48 18.00
C LYS A 331 15.86 -9.24 16.69
N LEU A 332 15.32 -8.37 15.83
CA LEU A 332 16.02 -7.96 14.62
C LEU A 332 17.28 -7.14 14.96
N ARG A 333 17.18 -6.22 15.92
CA ARG A 333 18.30 -5.39 16.39
C ARG A 333 19.41 -6.21 17.05
N SER A 334 19.08 -7.26 17.81
CA SER A 334 20.05 -8.17 18.42
C SER A 334 20.63 -9.18 17.43
N GLY A 335 20.08 -9.28 16.22
CA GLY A 335 20.50 -10.25 15.21
C GLY A 335 20.00 -11.69 15.49
N GLU A 336 18.98 -11.85 16.33
CA GLU A 336 18.32 -13.13 16.62
C GLU A 336 17.44 -13.61 15.47
N LEU A 337 17.01 -12.71 14.59
CA LEU A 337 16.24 -13.04 13.38
C LEU A 337 17.09 -12.89 12.13
N LYS A 338 17.10 -13.93 11.31
CA LYS A 338 17.68 -13.91 9.96
C LYS A 338 16.79 -13.19 8.96
N CYS A 339 15.47 -13.24 9.15
CA CYS A 339 14.51 -12.66 8.21
C CYS A 339 13.33 -12.00 8.92
N VAL A 340 12.90 -10.83 8.43
CA VAL A 340 11.62 -10.23 8.81
C VAL A 340 10.82 -9.89 7.55
N VAL A 341 9.57 -10.31 7.51
CA VAL A 341 8.63 -9.96 6.45
C VAL A 341 7.71 -8.87 6.97
N CYS A 342 7.57 -7.78 6.22
CA CYS A 342 6.78 -6.64 6.64
C CYS A 342 5.97 -6.03 5.51
N SER A 343 4.90 -5.33 5.89
CA SER A 343 4.17 -4.43 5.00
C SER A 343 4.92 -3.07 4.90
N THR A 344 4.23 -1.93 4.81
CA THR A 344 4.87 -0.60 4.82
C THR A 344 5.43 -0.18 6.19
N SER A 345 5.25 -0.99 7.22
CA SER A 345 5.52 -0.62 8.62
C SER A 345 6.99 -0.42 9.01
N LEU A 346 7.95 -1.03 8.28
CA LEU A 346 9.40 -0.84 8.50
C LEU A 346 10.06 0.03 7.40
N GLU A 347 9.26 0.72 6.60
CA GLU A 347 9.74 1.61 5.53
C GLU A 347 10.43 2.86 6.10
N LEU A 348 9.94 3.35 7.25
CA LEU A 348 10.37 4.58 7.91
C LEU A 348 11.47 4.35 8.96
N GLY A 349 12.18 5.44 9.30
CA GLY A 349 13.45 5.58 10.06
C GLY A 349 13.68 4.88 11.41
N ILE A 350 13.04 3.76 11.74
CA ILE A 350 13.29 3.00 12.97
C ILE A 350 14.69 2.34 12.90
N ASP A 351 15.43 2.37 14.01
CA ASP A 351 16.73 1.69 14.11
C ASP A 351 16.52 0.21 14.44
N ILE A 352 16.48 -0.59 13.38
CA ILE A 352 16.26 -2.04 13.40
C ILE A 352 17.57 -2.84 13.29
N GLY A 353 18.73 -2.20 13.48
CA GLY A 353 20.03 -2.85 13.41
C GLY A 353 20.57 -3.03 11.98
N TYR A 354 21.50 -3.97 11.81
CA TYR A 354 22.20 -4.19 10.55
C TYR A 354 21.37 -5.08 9.61
N ILE A 355 21.12 -4.59 8.40
CA ILE A 355 20.44 -5.32 7.32
C ILE A 355 21.38 -5.32 6.11
N ASP A 356 21.58 -6.49 5.52
CA ASP A 356 22.43 -6.66 4.35
C ASP A 356 21.65 -6.82 3.04
N LEU A 357 20.40 -7.24 3.10
CA LEU A 357 19.54 -7.35 1.93
C LEU A 357 18.11 -6.90 2.21
N VAL A 358 17.56 -6.14 1.25
CA VAL A 358 16.13 -5.86 1.16
C VAL A 358 15.55 -6.59 -0.06
N ILE A 359 14.45 -7.31 0.14
CA ILE A 359 13.65 -7.91 -0.93
C ILE A 359 12.32 -7.17 -1.00
N CYS A 360 11.90 -6.74 -2.18
CA CYS A 360 10.54 -6.27 -2.44
C CYS A 360 9.81 -7.32 -3.28
N LEU A 361 8.67 -7.80 -2.81
CA LEU A 361 7.79 -8.66 -3.60
C LEU A 361 6.84 -7.78 -4.41
N GLY A 362 7.15 -7.67 -5.69
CA GLY A 362 6.55 -6.77 -6.66
C GLY A 362 6.86 -5.28 -6.44
N SER A 363 6.29 -4.44 -7.29
CA SER A 363 6.58 -3.00 -7.27
C SER A 363 6.09 -2.29 -5.99
N PRO A 364 6.92 -1.45 -5.36
CA PRO A 364 6.52 -0.50 -4.31
C PRO A 364 5.64 0.67 -4.81
N LYS A 365 5.36 0.75 -6.11
CA LYS A 365 4.49 1.73 -6.78
C LYS A 365 5.00 3.19 -6.77
N SER A 366 6.20 3.43 -6.24
CA SER A 366 6.90 4.72 -6.24
C SER A 366 8.40 4.50 -6.06
N VAL A 367 9.21 5.30 -6.74
CA VAL A 367 10.67 5.36 -6.61
C VAL A 367 11.07 5.82 -5.22
N ALA A 368 10.38 6.84 -4.66
CA ALA A 368 10.66 7.35 -3.32
C ALA A 368 10.53 6.25 -2.26
N ARG A 369 9.43 5.49 -2.30
CA ARG A 369 9.18 4.35 -1.40
C ARG A 369 10.22 3.26 -1.57
N PHE A 370 10.56 2.90 -2.82
CA PHE A 370 11.58 1.90 -3.06
C PHE A 370 12.94 2.31 -2.50
N LEU A 371 13.37 3.56 -2.69
CA LEU A 371 14.63 4.03 -2.13
C LEU A 371 14.63 4.05 -0.58
N GLN A 372 13.48 4.32 0.05
CA GLN A 372 13.33 4.22 1.51
C GLN A 372 13.44 2.78 2.01
N ARG A 373 12.80 1.83 1.31
CA ARG A 373 12.90 0.40 1.60
C ARG A 373 14.31 -0.11 1.36
N ALA A 374 14.88 0.16 0.19
CA ALA A 374 16.24 -0.23 -0.17
C ALA A 374 17.26 0.34 0.81
N GLY A 375 17.13 1.63 1.19
CA GLY A 375 17.99 2.28 2.17
C GLY A 375 17.97 1.68 3.58
N ARG A 376 17.13 0.69 3.87
CA ARG A 376 17.24 -0.12 5.09
C ARG A 376 18.46 -1.03 5.07
N SER A 377 18.91 -1.49 3.90
CA SER A 377 20.15 -2.25 3.77
C SER A 377 21.39 -1.36 3.64
N GLY A 378 22.54 -1.88 4.06
CA GLY A 378 23.81 -1.15 4.01
C GLY A 378 23.77 0.11 4.88
N HIS A 379 23.51 -0.06 6.17
CA HIS A 379 23.19 1.05 7.08
C HIS A 379 24.39 1.99 7.31
N LYS A 380 25.64 1.58 7.09
CA LYS A 380 26.81 2.50 7.24
C LYS A 380 27.05 3.35 6.00
N LEU A 381 27.74 4.48 6.15
CA LEU A 381 28.00 5.44 5.06
C LEU A 381 28.75 4.83 3.87
N HIS A 382 29.63 3.86 4.11
CA HIS A 382 30.47 3.22 3.10
C HIS A 382 29.96 1.86 2.62
N GLU A 383 28.80 1.42 3.13
CA GLU A 383 28.19 0.16 2.72
C GLU A 383 27.32 0.36 1.47
N THR A 384 27.30 -0.66 0.62
CA THR A 384 26.44 -0.69 -0.57
C THR A 384 25.01 -0.97 -0.16
N VAL A 385 24.08 -0.12 -0.63
CA VAL A 385 22.64 -0.38 -0.51
C VAL A 385 22.29 -1.52 -1.46
N LYS A 386 21.87 -2.67 -0.93
CA LYS A 386 21.52 -3.84 -1.73
C LYS A 386 20.02 -4.14 -1.65
N ALA A 387 19.36 -4.16 -2.80
CA ALA A 387 17.94 -4.53 -2.88
C ALA A 387 17.64 -5.40 -4.12
N ARG A 388 16.67 -6.31 -3.96
CA ARG A 388 16.13 -7.13 -5.04
C ARG A 388 14.63 -6.95 -5.13
N ILE A 389 14.10 -6.71 -6.32
CA ILE A 389 12.66 -6.76 -6.57
C ILE A 389 12.37 -8.08 -7.27
N ILE A 390 11.51 -8.90 -6.68
CA ILE A 390 11.07 -10.16 -7.30
C ILE A 390 9.70 -9.91 -7.93
N VAL A 391 9.59 -10.19 -9.23
CA VAL A 391 8.38 -9.96 -10.03
C VAL A 391 7.76 -11.28 -10.47
N LEU A 392 6.43 -11.32 -10.56
CA LEU A 392 5.65 -12.50 -10.96
C LEU A 392 4.78 -12.27 -12.19
N ASP A 393 4.75 -11.04 -12.71
CA ASP A 393 3.95 -10.71 -13.89
C ASP A 393 4.70 -9.75 -14.82
N ARG A 394 4.30 -9.75 -16.09
CA ARG A 394 4.98 -9.01 -17.16
C ARG A 394 4.82 -7.49 -17.04
N ASP A 395 3.68 -7.02 -16.56
CA ASP A 395 3.46 -5.59 -16.32
C ASP A 395 4.36 -5.10 -15.18
N ASP A 396 4.43 -5.86 -14.08
CA ASP A 396 5.26 -5.57 -12.92
C ASP A 396 6.75 -5.70 -13.23
N LEU A 397 7.17 -6.60 -14.12
CA LEU A 397 8.55 -6.64 -14.64
C LEU A 397 8.94 -5.30 -15.29
N VAL A 398 8.10 -4.78 -16.18
CA VAL A 398 8.35 -3.51 -16.88
C VAL A 398 8.32 -2.35 -15.88
N GLU A 399 7.32 -2.32 -15.00
CA GLU A 399 7.18 -1.30 -13.97
C GLU A 399 8.40 -1.26 -13.03
N CYS A 400 8.82 -2.42 -12.52
CA CYS A 400 9.96 -2.54 -11.61
C CYS A 400 11.28 -2.20 -12.31
N ALA A 401 11.45 -2.58 -13.58
CA ALA A 401 12.65 -2.25 -14.34
C ALA A 401 12.78 -0.73 -14.54
N VAL A 402 11.68 -0.05 -14.92
CA VAL A 402 11.66 1.41 -15.04
C VAL A 402 11.82 2.11 -13.67
N LEU A 403 11.26 1.52 -12.61
CA LEU A 403 11.42 2.02 -11.24
C LEU A 403 12.88 1.94 -10.78
N VAL A 404 13.56 0.81 -10.98
CA VAL A 404 14.99 0.65 -10.65
C VAL A 404 15.86 1.58 -11.48
N LYS A 405 15.57 1.71 -12.78
CA LYS A 405 16.22 2.71 -13.63
C LYS A 405 16.07 4.12 -13.07
N SER A 406 14.86 4.51 -12.69
CA SER A 406 14.57 5.85 -12.15
C SER A 406 15.30 6.08 -10.81
N ALA A 407 15.40 5.03 -9.98
CA ALA A 407 16.18 5.05 -8.74
C ALA A 407 17.68 5.28 -9.01
N ILE A 408 18.28 4.54 -9.96
CA ILE A 408 19.69 4.67 -10.37
C ILE A 408 19.96 6.06 -10.97
N GLU A 409 19.04 6.55 -11.80
CA GLU A 409 19.10 7.88 -12.43
C GLU A 409 18.67 9.04 -11.51
N LYS A 410 18.38 8.77 -10.24
CA LYS A 410 18.05 9.79 -9.23
C LYS A 410 16.76 10.57 -9.52
N LYS A 411 15.83 9.98 -10.27
CA LYS A 411 14.50 10.54 -10.56
C LYS A 411 13.49 10.07 -9.52
N ILE A 412 13.24 10.91 -8.53
CA ILE A 412 12.29 10.64 -7.45
C ILE A 412 10.93 11.27 -7.79
N ASP A 413 9.84 10.56 -7.46
CA ASP A 413 8.48 11.08 -7.60
C ASP A 413 8.25 12.35 -6.78
N ARG A 414 7.40 13.24 -7.30
CA ARG A 414 7.02 14.47 -6.59
C ARG A 414 6.06 14.19 -5.45
N VAL A 415 6.33 14.82 -4.31
CA VAL A 415 5.45 14.81 -3.14
C VAL A 415 4.22 15.70 -3.35
N HIS A 416 3.07 15.27 -2.83
CA HIS A 416 1.85 16.06 -2.79
C HIS A 416 1.62 16.59 -1.38
N ILE A 417 1.75 17.89 -1.17
CA ILE A 417 1.51 18.54 0.13
C ILE A 417 0.06 19.04 0.18
N PRO A 418 -0.81 18.50 1.05
CA PRO A 418 -2.19 18.99 1.15
C PRO A 418 -2.24 20.46 1.60
N ARG A 419 -2.91 21.29 0.81
CA ARG A 419 -3.13 22.72 1.08
C ARG A 419 -4.58 22.97 1.49
N LEU A 420 -4.77 24.03 2.28
CA LEU A 420 -6.08 24.52 2.69
C LEU A 420 -6.96 23.46 3.35
N ALA A 421 -6.39 22.62 4.24
CA ALA A 421 -7.18 21.69 5.03
C ALA A 421 -8.04 22.43 6.07
N LEU A 422 -9.27 22.78 5.71
CA LEU A 422 -10.11 23.67 6.52
C LEU A 422 -10.61 23.00 7.80
N ASP A 423 -10.71 21.68 7.80
CA ASP A 423 -11.03 20.88 8.98
C ASP A 423 -9.89 20.89 10.01
N VAL A 424 -8.64 20.82 9.55
CA VAL A 424 -7.43 20.98 10.37
C VAL A 424 -7.29 22.42 10.86
N LEU A 425 -7.65 23.41 10.02
CA LEU A 425 -7.62 24.82 10.40
C LEU A 425 -8.58 25.09 11.57
N ALA A 426 -9.79 24.57 11.51
CA ALA A 426 -10.75 24.71 12.60
C ALA A 426 -10.21 24.16 13.93
N GLN A 427 -9.59 22.98 13.89
CA GLN A 427 -8.93 22.38 15.05
C GLN A 427 -7.83 23.30 15.59
N GLN A 428 -6.99 23.85 14.71
CA GLN A 428 -5.90 24.76 15.09
C GLN A 428 -6.42 26.07 15.68
N ILE A 429 -7.52 26.64 15.16
CA ILE A 429 -8.16 27.83 15.72
C ILE A 429 -8.66 27.59 17.16
N ILE A 430 -9.28 26.45 17.44
CA ILE A 430 -9.65 26.08 18.83
C ILE A 430 -8.38 26.03 19.69
N GLY A 431 -7.31 25.39 19.20
CA GLY A 431 -6.02 25.38 19.88
C GLY A 431 -5.47 26.78 20.19
N MET A 432 -5.47 27.67 19.20
CA MET A 432 -4.99 29.05 19.33
C MET A 432 -5.86 29.88 20.28
N SER A 433 -7.18 29.67 20.31
CA SER A 433 -8.10 30.32 21.26
C SER A 433 -7.86 29.92 22.73
N LEU A 434 -7.27 28.73 22.96
CA LEU A 434 -6.91 28.23 24.30
C LEU A 434 -5.59 28.81 24.80
N GLU A 435 -4.79 29.37 23.90
CA GLU A 435 -3.49 29.96 24.22
C GLU A 435 -3.59 31.35 24.81
N GLN A 436 -4.42 32.18 24.19
CA GLN A 436 -4.57 33.61 24.47
C GLN A 436 -5.82 34.13 23.75
N VAL A 437 -6.19 35.38 24.06
CA VAL A 437 -7.15 36.14 23.26
C VAL A 437 -6.44 36.63 22.00
N TRP A 438 -7.06 36.42 20.84
CA TRP A 438 -6.55 36.83 19.55
C TRP A 438 -7.39 37.94 18.95
N ASP A 439 -6.74 38.92 18.31
CA ASP A 439 -7.36 39.71 17.27
C ASP A 439 -7.52 38.84 16.01
N GLU A 440 -8.70 38.89 15.38
CA GLU A 440 -9.01 38.08 14.20
C GLU A 440 -8.05 38.33 13.04
N SER A 441 -7.62 39.57 12.85
CA SER A 441 -6.72 39.95 11.76
C SER A 441 -5.31 39.42 12.01
N ASP A 442 -4.82 39.45 13.25
CA ASP A 442 -3.51 38.90 13.59
C ASP A 442 -3.50 37.37 13.61
N LEU A 443 -4.60 36.75 14.03
CA LEU A 443 -4.81 35.31 13.89
C LEU A 443 -4.73 34.91 12.40
N PHE A 444 -5.48 35.60 11.54
CA PHE A 444 -5.48 35.37 10.10
C PHE A 444 -4.09 35.54 9.48
N LYS A 445 -3.38 36.64 9.80
CA LYS A 445 -1.99 36.86 9.35
C LYS A 445 -1.05 35.73 9.79
N THR A 446 -1.18 35.26 11.03
CA THR A 446 -0.33 34.18 11.57
C THR A 446 -0.59 32.87 10.83
N ILE A 447 -1.85 32.52 10.57
CA ILE A 447 -2.24 31.33 9.81
C ILE A 447 -1.65 31.39 8.40
N LYS A 448 -1.74 32.55 7.72
CA LYS A 448 -1.25 32.71 6.34
C LYS A 448 0.27 32.58 6.19
N LYS A 449 1.06 32.73 7.27
CA LYS A 449 2.51 32.48 7.24
C LYS A 449 2.85 30.99 7.04
N SER A 450 1.92 30.07 7.32
CA SER A 450 2.09 28.65 7.06
C SER A 450 1.97 28.38 5.56
N TYR A 451 2.92 27.62 5.01
CA TYR A 451 2.92 27.18 3.61
C TYR A 451 1.58 26.57 3.16
N CYS A 452 0.93 25.81 4.04
CA CYS A 452 -0.33 25.13 3.70
C CYS A 452 -1.55 26.07 3.64
N TYR A 453 -1.44 27.31 4.13
CA TYR A 453 -2.57 28.25 4.27
C TYR A 453 -2.30 29.65 3.68
N THR A 454 -1.27 29.79 2.87
CA THR A 454 -0.92 31.05 2.17
C THR A 454 -2.06 31.58 1.28
N ASP A 455 -2.84 30.68 0.68
CA ASP A 455 -4.00 31.02 -0.17
C ASP A 455 -5.33 31.08 0.59
N LEU A 456 -5.31 31.05 1.94
CA LEU A 456 -6.53 31.05 2.73
C LEU A 456 -7.36 32.32 2.46
N LYS A 457 -8.60 32.10 2.05
CA LYS A 457 -9.56 33.18 1.80
C LYS A 457 -10.17 33.66 3.11
N ARG A 458 -10.37 34.98 3.25
CA ARG A 458 -11.00 35.58 4.44
C ARG A 458 -12.43 35.07 4.66
N LYS A 459 -13.17 34.78 3.57
CA LYS A 459 -14.51 34.18 3.63
C LYS A 459 -14.51 32.82 4.35
N ASP A 460 -13.65 31.90 3.91
CA ASP A 460 -13.55 30.55 4.50
C ASP A 460 -13.09 30.63 5.97
N PHE A 461 -12.15 31.52 6.28
CA PHE A 461 -11.73 31.80 7.66
C PHE A 461 -12.88 32.29 8.54
N ASN A 462 -13.62 33.31 8.08
CA ASN A 462 -14.74 33.87 8.83
C ASN A 462 -15.85 32.84 9.05
N GLU A 463 -16.17 32.01 8.04
CA GLU A 463 -17.20 30.97 8.18
C GLU A 463 -16.81 29.92 9.23
N ILE A 464 -15.51 29.55 9.29
CA ILE A 464 -14.99 28.68 10.35
C ILE A 464 -15.14 29.33 11.73
N LEU A 465 -14.80 30.61 11.87
CA LEU A 465 -14.99 31.33 13.13
C LEU A 465 -16.45 31.34 13.55
N SER A 466 -17.37 31.65 12.63
CA SER A 466 -18.80 31.74 12.91
C SER A 466 -19.37 30.44 13.48
N TYR A 467 -19.05 29.27 12.89
CA TYR A 467 -19.57 28.01 13.43
C TYR A 467 -18.85 27.58 14.72
N LEU A 468 -17.57 27.92 14.88
CA LEU A 468 -16.88 27.68 16.14
C LEU A 468 -17.42 28.58 17.26
N ALA A 469 -17.93 29.77 16.94
CA ALA A 469 -18.55 30.70 17.88
C ALA A 469 -20.02 30.37 18.20
N GLY A 470 -20.67 29.50 17.41
CA GLY A 470 -22.07 29.12 17.57
C GLY A 470 -23.05 30.08 16.89
N GLU A 471 -22.62 30.84 15.87
CA GLU A 471 -23.46 31.85 15.20
C GLU A 471 -24.54 31.25 14.28
N PHE A 472 -24.53 29.93 14.06
CA PHE A 472 -25.52 29.22 13.25
C PHE A 472 -26.52 28.47 14.14
N VAL A 473 -27.75 28.98 14.25
CA VAL A 473 -28.84 28.39 15.06
C VAL A 473 -29.09 26.93 14.70
N ASP A 474 -29.19 26.61 13.41
CA ASP A 474 -29.41 25.23 12.91
C ASP A 474 -28.34 24.22 13.34
N LEU A 475 -27.12 24.69 13.65
CA LEU A 475 -26.04 23.83 14.13
C LEU A 475 -26.10 23.64 15.65
N GLU A 476 -26.52 24.66 16.40
CA GLU A 476 -26.72 24.54 17.85
C GLU A 476 -27.82 23.53 18.18
N ASP A 477 -28.93 23.54 17.43
CA ASP A 477 -30.03 22.57 17.54
C ASP A 477 -29.57 21.12 17.29
N ARG A 478 -28.44 20.94 16.60
CA ARG A 478 -27.82 19.64 16.31
C ARG A 478 -26.66 19.32 17.26
N HIS A 479 -26.61 20.00 18.41
CA HIS A 479 -25.59 19.85 19.46
C HIS A 479 -24.16 20.21 19.02
N ILE A 480 -24.01 21.11 18.05
CA ILE A 480 -22.72 21.68 17.66
C ILE A 480 -22.52 22.96 18.45
N TYR A 481 -22.19 22.80 19.72
CA TYR A 481 -21.99 23.93 20.63
C TYR A 481 -20.81 24.79 20.25
N ALA A 482 -20.85 26.08 20.59
CA ALA A 482 -19.72 26.96 20.46
C ALA A 482 -18.48 26.47 21.26
N LYS A 483 -17.29 26.56 20.65
CA LYS A 483 -15.98 26.22 21.24
C LYS A 483 -15.14 27.48 21.53
N ILE A 484 -15.43 28.57 20.83
CA ILE A 484 -14.80 29.89 21.03
C ILE A 484 -15.87 30.93 21.33
N TRP A 485 -15.50 32.02 21.98
CA TRP A 485 -16.29 33.26 21.96
C TRP A 485 -15.68 34.19 20.93
N ARG A 486 -16.51 35.09 20.40
CA ARG A 486 -16.12 36.04 19.37
C ARG A 486 -16.91 37.34 19.55
N GLU A 487 -16.22 38.43 19.87
CA GLU A 487 -16.80 39.75 20.15
C GLU A 487 -15.78 40.85 19.75
N ASP A 488 -16.25 41.95 19.17
CA ASP A 488 -15.43 43.12 18.79
C ASP A 488 -14.14 42.79 18.00
N GLY A 489 -14.22 41.85 17.06
CA GLY A 489 -13.08 41.42 16.24
C GLY A 489 -12.02 40.60 17.00
N LYS A 490 -12.34 40.15 18.22
CA LYS A 490 -11.50 39.31 19.06
C LYS A 490 -12.14 37.96 19.32
N LEU A 491 -11.31 36.96 19.62
CA LEU A 491 -11.76 35.63 20.00
C LEU A 491 -10.90 35.00 21.09
N GLY A 492 -11.49 34.06 21.82
CA GLY A 492 -10.81 33.28 22.85
C GLY A 492 -11.59 32.04 23.26
N LYS A 493 -11.11 31.31 24.26
CA LYS A 493 -11.77 30.06 24.71
C LYS A 493 -13.17 30.34 25.28
N LYS A 494 -14.17 29.56 24.88
CA LYS A 494 -15.50 29.57 25.51
C LYS A 494 -15.63 28.44 26.53
N GLY A 495 -16.00 28.75 27.77
CA GLY A 495 -16.28 27.75 28.80
C GLY A 495 -15.07 26.97 29.36
N ARG A 496 -15.31 26.19 30.43
CA ARG A 496 -14.27 25.43 31.14
C ARG A 496 -13.84 24.14 30.40
N MET A 497 -14.75 23.53 29.63
CA MET A 497 -14.54 22.23 28.99
C MET A 497 -13.76 22.28 27.67
N SER A 498 -13.61 23.44 27.03
CA SER A 498 -13.00 23.55 25.70
C SER A 498 -11.59 22.98 25.62
N ARG A 499 -10.82 23.08 26.71
CA ARG A 499 -9.49 22.48 26.80
C ARG A 499 -9.53 20.95 26.81
N VAL A 500 -10.46 20.36 27.59
CA VAL A 500 -10.63 18.90 27.66
C VAL A 500 -11.12 18.37 26.31
N ILE A 501 -12.07 19.08 25.69
CA ILE A 501 -12.57 18.77 24.35
C ILE A 501 -11.41 18.76 23.34
N TYR A 502 -10.61 19.83 23.30
CA TYR A 502 -9.43 19.92 22.42
C TYR A 502 -8.47 18.74 22.64
N MET A 503 -8.02 18.51 23.89
CA MET A 503 -7.04 17.47 24.20
C MET A 503 -7.49 16.04 23.87
N THR A 504 -8.81 15.77 23.92
CA THR A 504 -9.36 14.42 23.72
C THR A 504 -9.83 14.16 22.29
N ASN A 505 -9.82 15.17 21.41
CA ASN A 505 -10.31 15.07 20.03
C ASN A 505 -9.30 15.56 18.99
N ILE A 506 -8.17 16.16 19.40
CA ILE A 506 -7.09 16.60 18.51
C ILE A 506 -6.47 15.41 17.76
N GLY A 507 -6.05 15.68 16.53
CA GLY A 507 -5.44 14.71 15.62
C GLY A 507 -6.09 14.72 14.25
N THR A 508 -5.37 14.19 13.26
CA THR A 508 -5.81 14.15 11.86
C THR A 508 -5.98 12.73 11.31
N ILE A 509 -5.53 11.72 12.04
CA ILE A 509 -5.75 10.32 11.70
C ILE A 509 -7.22 9.96 11.99
N PRO A 510 -7.99 9.48 10.99
CA PRO A 510 -9.37 9.04 11.20
C PRO A 510 -9.42 7.73 11.98
N ASP A 511 -10.52 7.49 12.70
CA ASP A 511 -10.77 6.19 13.32
C ASP A 511 -11.26 5.21 12.23
N GLU A 512 -10.45 4.23 11.87
CA GLU A 512 -10.83 3.13 10.97
C GLU A 512 -11.63 2.07 11.73
N SER A 513 -12.63 1.47 11.08
CA SER A 513 -13.42 0.39 11.67
C SER A 513 -14.01 -0.52 10.60
N PHE A 514 -14.30 -1.77 10.97
CA PHE A 514 -15.00 -2.71 10.10
C PHE A 514 -16.49 -2.37 9.99
N ILE A 515 -17.05 -2.64 8.81
CA ILE A 515 -18.45 -2.45 8.47
C ILE A 515 -19.13 -3.80 8.36
N THR A 516 -20.26 -3.97 9.02
CA THR A 516 -21.03 -5.20 8.94
C THR A 516 -21.83 -5.24 7.64
N ALA A 517 -21.56 -6.21 6.77
CA ALA A 517 -22.38 -6.51 5.62
C ALA A 517 -23.63 -7.29 6.04
N LYS A 518 -24.81 -6.90 5.56
CA LYS A 518 -26.09 -7.52 5.91
C LYS A 518 -27.00 -7.74 4.71
N VAL A 519 -27.70 -8.86 4.70
CA VAL A 519 -28.86 -9.13 3.83
C VAL A 519 -30.11 -9.04 4.68
N GLY A 520 -30.90 -7.97 4.52
CA GLY A 520 -32.05 -7.73 5.38
C GLY A 520 -31.61 -7.51 6.84
N LYS A 521 -31.87 -8.48 7.73
CA LYS A 521 -31.46 -8.44 9.14
C LYS A 521 -30.20 -9.27 9.44
N GLU A 522 -29.87 -10.22 8.58
CA GLU A 522 -28.81 -11.21 8.78
C GLU A 522 -27.44 -10.62 8.43
N THR A 523 -26.43 -10.97 9.23
CA THR A 523 -25.05 -10.56 9.01
C THR A 523 -24.34 -11.58 8.14
N VAL A 524 -23.78 -11.11 7.01
CA VAL A 524 -23.04 -11.97 6.06
C VAL A 524 -21.53 -11.80 6.17
N GLY A 525 -21.04 -10.77 6.88
CA GLY A 525 -19.62 -10.64 7.23
C GLY A 525 -19.19 -9.22 7.56
N LEU A 526 -17.87 -9.00 7.61
CA LEU A 526 -17.24 -7.72 7.89
C LEU A 526 -16.43 -7.23 6.68
N LEU A 527 -16.51 -5.94 6.40
CA LEU A 527 -15.82 -5.27 5.30
C LEU A 527 -14.94 -4.15 5.84
N ASP A 528 -13.76 -3.97 5.25
CA ASP A 528 -12.92 -2.81 5.53
C ASP A 528 -13.61 -1.51 5.11
N GLU A 529 -13.42 -0.46 5.91
CA GLU A 529 -13.98 0.85 5.58
C GLU A 529 -13.48 1.39 4.24
N ASN A 530 -12.18 1.28 3.96
CA ASN A 530 -11.59 1.72 2.70
C ASN A 530 -12.14 0.96 1.49
N PHE A 531 -12.57 -0.29 1.68
CA PHE A 531 -13.25 -1.06 0.62
C PHE A 531 -14.65 -0.52 0.37
N VAL A 532 -15.45 -0.31 1.42
CA VAL A 532 -16.81 0.23 1.29
C VAL A 532 -16.82 1.69 0.82
N GLU A 533 -15.77 2.47 1.10
CA GLU A 533 -15.61 3.83 0.54
C GLU A 533 -15.71 3.82 -0.98
N ARG A 534 -15.15 2.80 -1.63
CA ARG A 534 -15.08 2.73 -3.10
C ARG A 534 -16.37 2.19 -3.74
N LEU A 535 -17.23 1.52 -2.97
CA LEU A 535 -18.46 0.91 -3.46
C LEU A 535 -19.52 1.95 -3.84
N LYS A 536 -20.27 1.64 -4.91
CA LYS A 536 -21.47 2.33 -5.37
C LYS A 536 -22.66 1.38 -5.34
N PRO A 537 -23.89 1.88 -5.16
CA PRO A 537 -25.10 1.07 -5.34
C PRO A 537 -25.06 0.34 -6.68
N GLY A 538 -25.24 -0.98 -6.67
CA GLY A 538 -25.14 -1.85 -7.85
C GLY A 538 -23.80 -2.59 -7.98
N ASP A 539 -22.75 -2.17 -7.26
CA ASP A 539 -21.47 -2.89 -7.28
C ASP A 539 -21.61 -4.28 -6.71
N VAL A 540 -20.99 -5.27 -7.36
CA VAL A 540 -20.98 -6.66 -6.93
C VAL A 540 -19.60 -6.99 -6.37
N PHE A 541 -19.54 -7.70 -5.25
CA PHE A 541 -18.29 -8.12 -4.64
C PHE A 541 -18.40 -9.52 -4.03
N VAL A 542 -17.26 -10.15 -3.77
CA VAL A 542 -17.18 -11.48 -3.16
C VAL A 542 -16.87 -11.36 -1.67
N LEU A 543 -17.63 -12.07 -0.83
CA LEU A 543 -17.41 -12.18 0.61
C LEU A 543 -17.69 -13.63 1.03
N GLY A 544 -16.68 -14.31 1.59
CA GLY A 544 -16.80 -15.71 1.97
C GLY A 544 -17.16 -16.64 0.79
N GLY A 545 -16.61 -16.38 -0.40
CA GLY A 545 -16.88 -17.16 -1.62
C GLY A 545 -18.18 -16.82 -2.35
N GLU A 546 -19.12 -16.14 -1.70
CA GLU A 546 -20.41 -15.77 -2.27
C GLU A 546 -20.41 -14.34 -2.83
N THR A 547 -21.24 -14.11 -3.86
CA THR A 547 -21.38 -12.78 -4.50
C THR A 547 -22.53 -11.98 -3.89
N TYR A 548 -22.24 -10.73 -3.54
CA TYR A 548 -23.18 -9.78 -2.97
C TYR A 548 -23.21 -8.49 -3.76
N MET A 549 -24.40 -7.95 -3.99
CA MET A 549 -24.55 -6.62 -4.60
C MET A 549 -24.81 -5.57 -3.53
N PHE A 550 -23.96 -4.55 -3.51
CA PHE A 550 -24.05 -3.41 -2.61
C PHE A 550 -25.27 -2.55 -2.94
N LYS A 551 -26.09 -2.25 -1.92
CA LYS A 551 -27.24 -1.34 -2.07
C LYS A 551 -26.94 0.05 -1.54
N TYR A 552 -26.63 0.13 -0.25
CA TYR A 552 -26.35 1.39 0.44
C TYR A 552 -25.71 1.10 1.80
N THR A 553 -25.12 2.13 2.43
CA THR A 553 -24.75 2.07 3.84
C THR A 553 -25.77 2.77 4.74
N ARG A 554 -25.99 2.21 5.93
CA ARG A 554 -26.70 2.86 7.02
C ARG A 554 -25.89 2.71 8.30
N GLY A 555 -25.14 3.75 8.67
CA GLY A 555 -24.22 3.67 9.81
C GLY A 555 -23.05 2.73 9.51
N MET A 556 -22.81 1.76 10.40
CA MET A 556 -21.80 0.70 10.24
C MET A 556 -22.32 -0.55 9.54
N VAL A 557 -23.48 -0.45 8.89
CA VAL A 557 -24.07 -1.57 8.15
C VAL A 557 -24.07 -1.25 6.66
N ALA A 558 -23.45 -2.12 5.87
CA ALA A 558 -23.63 -2.16 4.43
C ALA A 558 -24.79 -3.12 4.12
N GLN A 559 -25.88 -2.60 3.57
CA GLN A 559 -26.98 -3.43 3.10
C GLN A 559 -26.66 -3.95 1.71
N VAL A 560 -26.80 -5.26 1.55
CA VAL A 560 -26.47 -5.98 0.32
C VAL A 560 -27.59 -6.95 -0.05
N THR A 561 -27.60 -7.40 -1.31
CA THR A 561 -28.42 -8.52 -1.76
C THR A 561 -27.56 -9.72 -2.09
N ALA A 562 -28.03 -10.90 -1.68
CA ALA A 562 -27.39 -12.18 -1.97
C ALA A 562 -27.60 -12.61 -3.44
N SER A 563 -26.75 -13.52 -3.90
CA SER A 563 -26.96 -14.35 -5.08
C SER A 563 -27.19 -13.57 -6.37
N VAL A 564 -26.24 -12.70 -6.71
CA VAL A 564 -26.26 -12.02 -8.01
C VAL A 564 -25.49 -12.86 -9.02
N ASN A 565 -26.16 -13.37 -10.05
CA ASN A 565 -25.53 -14.01 -11.21
C ASN A 565 -24.83 -12.97 -12.11
N ARG A 566 -24.01 -12.10 -11.50
CA ARG A 566 -23.15 -11.13 -12.18
C ARG A 566 -21.73 -11.26 -11.63
N PRO A 567 -20.71 -11.03 -12.47
CA PRO A 567 -19.32 -10.95 -12.01
C PRO A 567 -19.16 -9.84 -10.96
N PRO A 568 -18.28 -9.98 -9.96
CA PRO A 568 -17.93 -8.88 -9.08
C PRO A 568 -17.38 -7.70 -9.89
N THR A 569 -17.83 -6.50 -9.56
CA THR A 569 -17.38 -5.26 -10.19
C THR A 569 -16.20 -4.65 -9.43
N VAL A 570 -16.04 -5.00 -8.14
CA VAL A 570 -14.99 -4.48 -7.25
C VAL A 570 -14.15 -5.60 -6.64
N PRO A 571 -12.82 -5.62 -6.88
CA PRO A 571 -11.91 -6.63 -6.32
C PRO A 571 -11.71 -6.53 -4.81
N ARG A 572 -11.67 -7.68 -4.12
CA ARG A 572 -11.45 -7.77 -2.66
C ARG A 572 -10.08 -7.21 -2.23
N TRP A 573 -9.05 -7.40 -3.06
CA TRP A 573 -7.64 -7.09 -2.73
C TRP A 573 -7.21 -5.65 -3.06
N MET A 574 -8.00 -4.92 -3.85
CA MET A 574 -7.61 -3.59 -4.37
C MET A 574 -7.64 -2.45 -3.34
N SER A 575 -8.26 -2.65 -2.18
CA SER A 575 -8.41 -1.60 -1.16
C SER A 575 -7.14 -1.34 -0.36
N GLU A 576 -6.25 -2.33 -0.27
CA GLU A 576 -4.98 -2.22 0.45
C GLU A 576 -3.77 -1.94 -0.45
N SER A 577 -3.87 -2.14 -1.77
CA SER A 577 -2.74 -1.97 -2.67
C SER A 577 -2.38 -0.51 -2.89
N LEU A 578 -1.08 -0.19 -2.80
CA LEU A 578 -0.53 1.12 -3.08
C LEU A 578 -0.85 1.56 -4.53
N PRO A 579 -1.15 2.85 -4.79
CA PRO A 579 -1.33 3.37 -6.14
C PRO A 579 0.03 3.71 -6.78
N LEU A 580 0.15 3.47 -8.08
CA LEU A 580 1.27 3.90 -8.91
C LEU A 580 1.35 5.43 -8.94
N SER A 581 2.53 5.98 -8.70
CA SER A 581 2.78 7.43 -8.80
C SER A 581 2.66 7.90 -10.25
N PHE A 582 2.14 9.13 -10.42
CA PHE A 582 1.99 9.75 -11.74
C PHE A 582 3.34 9.89 -12.48
N ASP A 583 4.41 10.24 -11.76
CA ASP A 583 5.73 10.46 -12.37
C ASP A 583 6.34 9.15 -12.87
N LEU A 584 6.30 8.07 -12.07
CA LEU A 584 6.71 6.74 -12.51
C LEU A 584 5.84 6.22 -13.67
N ALA A 585 4.52 6.41 -13.61
CA ALA A 585 3.62 6.03 -14.70
C ALA A 585 4.00 6.73 -16.03
N ASN A 586 4.36 8.01 -15.99
CA ASN A 586 4.85 8.73 -17.16
C ASN A 586 6.20 8.22 -17.67
N GLU A 587 7.15 7.87 -16.79
CA GLU A 587 8.43 7.28 -17.24
C GLU A 587 8.22 5.89 -17.88
N ILE A 588 7.27 5.09 -17.38
CA ILE A 588 6.87 3.83 -18.04
C ILE A 588 6.22 4.15 -19.39
N GLY A 589 5.33 5.13 -19.46
CA GLY A 589 4.72 5.61 -20.70
C GLY A 589 5.76 6.05 -21.73
N ARG A 590 6.80 6.78 -21.29
CA ARG A 590 7.93 7.18 -22.12
C ARG A 590 8.70 5.96 -22.64
N PHE A 591 8.99 4.98 -21.80
CA PHE A 591 9.61 3.73 -22.24
C PHE A 591 8.76 3.01 -23.30
N ARG A 592 7.43 2.93 -23.08
CA ARG A 592 6.49 2.36 -24.06
C ARG A 592 6.52 3.07 -25.41
N ARG A 593 6.66 4.41 -25.40
CA ARG A 593 6.84 5.20 -26.63
C ARG A 593 8.15 4.89 -27.34
N LEU A 594 9.27 4.83 -26.61
CA LEU A 594 10.58 4.48 -27.18
C LEU A 594 10.56 3.07 -27.81
N MET A 595 9.87 2.12 -27.19
CA MET A 595 9.66 0.78 -27.76
C MET A 595 8.87 0.82 -29.07
N THR A 596 7.82 1.65 -29.13
CA THR A 596 7.05 1.86 -30.37
C THR A 596 7.95 2.39 -31.49
N GLU A 597 8.81 3.37 -31.17
CA GLU A 597 9.77 3.94 -32.13
C GLU A 597 10.73 2.86 -32.67
N GLN A 598 11.19 1.92 -31.83
CA GLN A 598 12.05 0.81 -32.28
C GLN A 598 11.32 -0.12 -33.27
N PHE A 599 10.06 -0.47 -33.01
CA PHE A 599 9.28 -1.37 -33.87
C PHE A 599 8.88 -0.72 -35.19
N VAL A 600 8.48 0.56 -35.16
CA VAL A 600 8.15 1.34 -36.37
C VAL A 600 9.37 1.48 -37.27
N ALA A 601 10.57 1.68 -36.70
CA ALA A 601 11.82 1.68 -37.42
C ALA A 601 12.26 0.29 -37.94
N LYS A 602 11.49 -0.78 -37.65
CA LYS A 602 11.76 -2.17 -38.07
C LYS A 602 13.15 -2.67 -37.67
N LYS A 603 13.66 -2.25 -36.51
CA LYS A 603 14.96 -2.71 -36.00
C LYS A 603 14.94 -4.20 -35.68
N LYS A 604 16.12 -4.84 -35.74
CA LYS A 604 16.27 -6.27 -35.47
C LYS A 604 16.09 -6.57 -33.97
N LYS A 605 15.58 -7.76 -33.63
CA LYS A 605 15.38 -8.21 -32.24
C LYS A 605 16.61 -7.97 -31.36
N VAL A 606 17.80 -8.32 -31.84
CA VAL A 606 19.07 -8.17 -31.10
C VAL A 606 19.34 -6.71 -30.73
N GLU A 607 19.06 -5.76 -31.63
CA GLU A 607 19.25 -4.33 -31.38
C GLU A 607 18.26 -3.80 -30.35
N ILE A 608 17.00 -4.26 -30.41
CA ILE A 608 15.96 -3.84 -29.46
C ILE A 608 16.22 -4.42 -28.07
N VAL A 609 16.59 -5.69 -27.97
CA VAL A 609 16.97 -6.32 -26.68
C VAL A 609 18.17 -5.60 -26.07
N LYS A 610 19.19 -5.28 -26.87
CA LYS A 610 20.32 -4.47 -26.42
C LYS A 610 19.88 -3.09 -25.91
N PHE A 611 19.00 -2.41 -26.66
CA PHE A 611 18.42 -1.14 -26.21
C PHE A 611 17.68 -1.27 -24.87
N ILE A 612 16.90 -2.33 -24.67
CA ILE A 612 16.18 -2.56 -23.42
C ILE A 612 17.17 -2.80 -22.26
N ASN A 613 18.20 -3.62 -22.47
CA ASN A 613 19.25 -3.88 -21.49
C ASN A 613 19.96 -2.58 -21.09
N ASP A 614 20.48 -1.83 -22.09
CA ASP A 614 21.21 -0.58 -21.90
C ASP A 614 20.34 0.51 -21.23
N PHE A 615 19.05 0.57 -21.58
CA PHE A 615 18.13 1.57 -21.04
C PHE A 615 17.64 1.23 -19.63
N LEU A 616 17.30 -0.03 -19.33
CA LEU A 616 16.69 -0.43 -18.06
C LEU A 616 17.67 -0.99 -17.03
N TYR A 617 18.92 -1.28 -17.40
CA TYR A 617 19.93 -1.91 -16.54
C TYR A 617 19.51 -3.30 -16.02
N ILE A 618 18.85 -4.10 -16.87
CA ILE A 618 18.39 -5.46 -16.56
C ILE A 618 19.18 -6.52 -17.33
N ASP A 619 19.12 -7.78 -16.90
CA ASP A 619 19.79 -8.88 -17.60
C ASP A 619 19.11 -9.26 -18.94
N ASP A 620 19.81 -10.05 -19.75
CA ASP A 620 19.36 -10.45 -21.08
C ASP A 620 18.07 -11.26 -21.09
N LYS A 621 17.81 -12.04 -20.02
CA LYS A 621 16.57 -12.82 -19.91
C LYS A 621 15.39 -11.88 -19.68
N ALA A 622 15.52 -10.97 -18.72
CA ALA A 622 14.52 -9.94 -18.45
C ALA A 622 14.31 -9.03 -19.66
N ALA A 623 15.37 -8.60 -20.33
CA ALA A 623 15.27 -7.78 -21.55
C ALA A 623 14.55 -8.52 -22.69
N THR A 624 14.78 -9.83 -22.84
CA THR A 624 14.09 -10.66 -23.83
C THR A 624 12.60 -10.82 -23.48
N ALA A 625 12.26 -11.01 -22.20
CA ALA A 625 10.87 -11.10 -21.75
C ALA A 625 10.11 -9.78 -22.00
N VAL A 626 10.74 -8.64 -21.71
CA VAL A 626 10.18 -7.31 -22.03
C VAL A 626 10.00 -7.16 -23.54
N PHE A 627 11.01 -7.52 -24.35
CA PHE A 627 10.89 -7.47 -25.80
C PHE A 627 9.70 -8.29 -26.30
N ASN A 628 9.58 -9.55 -25.88
CA ASN A 628 8.51 -10.45 -26.33
C ASN A 628 7.13 -9.87 -25.97
N TYR A 629 6.95 -9.39 -24.74
CA TYR A 629 5.68 -8.80 -24.31
C TYR A 629 5.24 -7.60 -25.16
N PHE A 630 6.18 -6.70 -25.42
CA PHE A 630 5.92 -5.53 -26.25
C PHE A 630 5.71 -5.88 -27.73
N LYS A 631 6.45 -6.88 -28.22
CA LYS A 631 6.33 -7.38 -29.59
C LYS A 631 4.98 -8.05 -29.82
N GLU A 632 4.48 -8.84 -28.87
CA GLU A 632 3.13 -9.42 -28.91
C GLU A 632 2.05 -8.33 -29.02
N GLN A 633 2.12 -7.29 -28.18
CA GLN A 633 1.16 -6.18 -28.26
C GLN A 633 1.21 -5.47 -29.61
N TYR A 634 2.41 -5.19 -30.11
CA TYR A 634 2.61 -4.53 -31.40
C TYR A 634 2.13 -5.38 -32.57
N ASP A 635 2.42 -6.69 -32.57
CA ASP A 635 2.00 -7.58 -33.65
C ASP A 635 0.49 -7.86 -33.62
N TYR A 636 -0.12 -7.84 -32.43
CA TYR A 636 -1.55 -8.04 -32.27
C TYR A 636 -2.40 -6.89 -32.81
N CYS A 637 -1.99 -5.63 -32.58
CA CYS A 637 -2.84 -4.47 -32.92
C CYS A 637 -2.10 -3.22 -33.40
N GLY A 638 -0.77 -3.23 -33.49
CA GLY A 638 0.05 -2.09 -33.92
C GLY A 638 0.10 -0.91 -32.93
N GLU A 639 -0.70 -0.95 -31.86
CA GLU A 639 -0.88 0.16 -30.93
C GLU A 639 -0.35 -0.16 -29.54
N ILE A 640 0.62 0.64 -29.10
CA ILE A 640 1.16 0.61 -27.73
C ILE A 640 0.79 1.93 -27.03
N PRO A 641 0.05 1.89 -25.90
CA PRO A 641 -0.27 3.08 -25.10
C PRO A 641 0.98 3.67 -24.43
N SER A 642 1.04 4.98 -24.28
CA SER A 642 2.22 5.70 -23.80
C SER A 642 1.89 7.02 -23.10
N ASP A 643 2.92 7.78 -22.69
CA ASP A 643 2.79 9.13 -22.10
C ASP A 643 2.14 10.15 -23.05
N LYS A 644 2.06 9.82 -24.35
CA LYS A 644 1.48 10.66 -25.41
C LYS A 644 0.34 9.99 -26.15
N LYS A 645 -0.13 8.81 -25.72
CA LYS A 645 -1.17 8.05 -26.43
C LYS A 645 -2.03 7.25 -25.45
N ILE A 646 -3.34 7.53 -25.45
CA ILE A 646 -4.35 6.70 -24.80
C ILE A 646 -5.01 5.84 -25.88
N VAL A 647 -5.04 4.53 -25.65
CA VAL A 647 -5.74 3.57 -26.52
C VAL A 647 -7.08 3.21 -25.88
N ILE A 648 -8.15 3.36 -26.64
CA ILE A 648 -9.52 3.00 -26.26
C ILE A 648 -9.86 1.72 -27.01
N GLU A 649 -9.80 0.59 -26.30
CA GLU A 649 -10.03 -0.74 -26.86
C GLU A 649 -11.47 -1.18 -26.59
N TYR A 650 -12.22 -1.42 -27.66
CA TYR A 650 -13.58 -1.95 -27.61
C TYR A 650 -13.54 -3.47 -27.75
N CYS A 651 -13.61 -4.17 -26.62
CA CYS A 651 -13.64 -5.62 -26.54
C CYS A 651 -15.09 -6.12 -26.61
N ASN A 652 -15.41 -7.00 -27.57
CA ASN A 652 -16.72 -7.62 -27.68
C ASN A 652 -16.64 -9.14 -27.47
N ASP A 653 -17.05 -9.61 -26.29
CA ASP A 653 -16.98 -11.03 -25.89
C ASP A 653 -18.28 -11.82 -26.14
N GLY A 654 -19.26 -11.21 -26.83
CA GLY A 654 -20.53 -11.84 -27.19
C GLY A 654 -21.68 -11.65 -26.20
N ARG A 655 -21.49 -11.00 -25.03
CA ARG A 655 -22.60 -10.56 -24.16
C ARG A 655 -22.64 -9.05 -23.94
N ASP A 656 -21.54 -8.43 -23.54
CA ASP A 656 -21.45 -7.01 -23.24
C ASP A 656 -20.20 -6.37 -23.87
N GLN A 657 -20.31 -5.14 -24.38
CA GLN A 657 -19.17 -4.40 -24.91
C GLN A 657 -18.36 -3.82 -23.75
N LYS A 658 -17.15 -4.34 -23.52
CA LYS A 658 -16.23 -3.82 -22.52
C LYS A 658 -15.27 -2.83 -23.18
N ILE A 659 -15.28 -1.59 -22.73
CA ILE A 659 -14.46 -0.52 -23.30
C ILE A 659 -13.29 -0.26 -22.35
N VAL A 660 -12.09 -0.70 -22.74
CA VAL A 660 -10.87 -0.61 -21.95
C VAL A 660 -10.08 0.62 -22.37
N PHE A 661 -9.83 1.51 -21.42
CA PHE A 661 -8.96 2.67 -21.58
C PHE A 661 -7.58 2.32 -21.07
N HIS A 662 -6.64 2.18 -21.99
CA HIS A 662 -5.22 2.06 -21.69
C HIS A 662 -4.66 3.44 -21.37
N SER A 663 -4.70 3.79 -20.08
CA SER A 663 -4.37 5.11 -19.55
C SER A 663 -3.33 4.94 -18.44
N LEU A 664 -2.05 5.07 -18.82
CA LEU A 664 -0.91 4.83 -17.93
C LEU A 664 -0.51 6.11 -17.18
N PHE A 665 -1.38 6.57 -16.30
CA PHE A 665 -1.16 7.74 -15.45
C PHE A 665 -1.28 7.43 -13.95
N GLY A 666 -1.43 6.16 -13.59
CA GLY A 666 -1.62 5.70 -12.22
C GLY A 666 -3.07 5.76 -11.74
N ARG A 667 -3.40 4.94 -10.75
CA ARG A 667 -4.80 4.72 -10.32
C ARG A 667 -5.52 5.97 -9.86
N ARG A 668 -4.83 6.91 -9.20
CA ARG A 668 -5.44 8.15 -8.69
C ARG A 668 -5.93 9.08 -9.79
N VAL A 669 -5.21 9.15 -10.90
CA VAL A 669 -5.61 9.91 -12.11
C VAL A 669 -6.71 9.15 -12.85
N ASN A 670 -6.56 7.84 -13.00
CA ASN A 670 -7.56 7.00 -13.66
C ASN A 670 -8.91 7.01 -12.91
N ASP A 671 -8.92 7.10 -11.57
CA ASP A 671 -10.15 7.21 -10.77
C ASP A 671 -10.91 8.52 -11.08
N CYS A 672 -10.20 9.65 -11.17
CA CYS A 672 -10.80 10.91 -11.61
C CYS A 672 -11.33 10.83 -13.05
N LEU A 673 -10.47 10.40 -13.99
CA LEU A 673 -10.81 10.40 -15.42
C LEU A 673 -12.01 9.49 -15.71
N SER A 674 -11.99 8.28 -15.15
CA SER A 674 -13.04 7.28 -15.32
C SER A 674 -14.39 7.77 -14.75
N ARG A 675 -14.41 8.38 -13.56
CA ARG A 675 -15.63 8.96 -12.97
C ARG A 675 -16.15 10.16 -13.75
N ALA A 676 -15.27 11.02 -14.26
CA ALA A 676 -15.65 12.15 -15.08
C ALA A 676 -16.35 11.67 -16.36
N ILE A 677 -15.77 10.70 -17.05
CA ILE A 677 -16.34 10.10 -18.27
C ILE A 677 -17.67 9.41 -17.96
N ALA A 678 -17.74 8.58 -16.92
CA ALA A 678 -18.97 7.91 -16.51
C ALA A 678 -20.09 8.90 -16.15
N PHE A 679 -19.75 10.01 -15.49
CA PHE A 679 -20.71 11.05 -15.19
C PHE A 679 -21.24 11.72 -16.47
N VAL A 680 -20.36 12.06 -17.43
CA VAL A 680 -20.79 12.65 -18.70
C VAL A 680 -21.67 11.69 -19.49
N LEU A 681 -21.29 10.41 -19.57
CA LEU A 681 -22.09 9.37 -20.24
C LEU A 681 -23.46 9.20 -19.60
N SER A 682 -23.52 9.06 -18.27
CA SER A 682 -24.80 8.91 -17.56
C SER A 682 -25.72 10.14 -17.74
N ARG A 683 -25.16 11.35 -17.87
CA ARG A 683 -25.93 12.57 -18.11
C ARG A 683 -26.39 12.76 -19.55
N THR A 684 -25.57 12.38 -20.53
CA THR A 684 -25.84 12.60 -21.96
C THR A 684 -26.62 11.48 -22.60
N GLU A 685 -26.49 10.25 -22.09
CA GLU A 685 -27.14 9.06 -22.66
C GLU A 685 -28.20 8.46 -21.73
N HIS A 686 -28.35 8.96 -20.50
CA HIS A 686 -29.28 8.43 -19.48
C HIS A 686 -29.09 6.92 -19.21
N LYS A 687 -27.83 6.47 -19.25
CA LYS A 687 -27.44 5.07 -19.04
C LYS A 687 -26.61 4.92 -17.78
N ASP A 688 -26.88 3.84 -17.04
CA ASP A 688 -25.97 3.38 -16.00
C ASP A 688 -24.76 2.71 -16.65
N VAL A 689 -23.58 3.00 -16.11
CA VAL A 689 -22.31 2.42 -16.56
C VAL A 689 -21.59 1.81 -15.38
N GLU A 690 -21.04 0.63 -15.59
CA GLU A 690 -20.16 -0.03 -14.64
C GLU A 690 -18.70 0.32 -14.96
N LEU A 691 -17.87 0.36 -13.93
CA LEU A 691 -16.53 0.91 -14.01
C LEU A 691 -15.55 0.13 -13.13
N GLY A 692 -14.43 -0.30 -13.71
CA GLY A 692 -13.29 -0.85 -12.97
C GLY A 692 -12.02 -0.05 -13.25
N ILE A 693 -11.18 0.13 -12.23
CA ILE A 693 -10.02 1.03 -12.26
C ILE A 693 -8.76 0.25 -11.88
N SER A 694 -7.65 0.52 -12.56
CA SER A 694 -6.32 0.04 -12.21
C SER A 694 -5.26 1.14 -12.40
N ASP A 695 -4.00 0.81 -12.13
CA ASP A 695 -2.87 1.72 -12.37
C ASP A 695 -2.60 1.94 -13.87
N ASN A 696 -2.90 0.94 -14.70
CA ASN A 696 -2.60 0.94 -16.14
C ASN A 696 -3.79 1.41 -16.99
N GLY A 697 -4.95 1.65 -16.38
CA GLY A 697 -6.15 2.07 -17.09
C GLY A 697 -7.42 1.89 -16.29
N PHE A 698 -8.54 1.91 -16.99
CA PHE A 698 -9.86 1.61 -16.45
C PHE A 698 -10.74 1.04 -17.55
N TYR A 699 -11.80 0.33 -17.21
CA TYR A 699 -12.82 -0.08 -18.17
C TYR A 699 -14.16 0.56 -17.85
N ILE A 700 -14.97 0.74 -18.89
CA ILE A 700 -16.37 1.12 -18.79
C ILE A 700 -17.18 0.07 -19.54
N THR A 701 -18.24 -0.44 -18.91
CA THR A 701 -19.19 -1.34 -19.55
C THR A 701 -20.62 -0.83 -19.38
N GLY A 702 -21.48 -1.15 -20.34
CA GLY A 702 -22.89 -0.77 -20.32
C GLY A 702 -23.70 -1.61 -21.29
N ASN A 703 -24.99 -1.75 -21.03
CA ASN A 703 -25.90 -2.66 -21.74
C ASN A 703 -26.11 -2.34 -23.24
N ARG A 704 -25.53 -1.25 -23.76
CA ARG A 704 -25.64 -0.77 -25.16
C ARG A 704 -24.38 0.00 -25.55
N LYS A 705 -24.15 0.16 -26.86
CA LYS A 705 -23.07 1.00 -27.43
C LYS A 705 -23.03 2.39 -26.77
N LEU A 706 -21.85 2.79 -26.29
CA LEU A 706 -21.56 4.06 -25.61
C LEU A 706 -20.72 4.97 -26.51
N ASN A 707 -20.99 6.27 -26.55
CA ASN A 707 -20.20 7.21 -27.34
C ASN A 707 -19.09 7.87 -26.48
N ILE A 708 -17.99 7.14 -26.32
CA ILE A 708 -16.84 7.58 -25.52
C ILE A 708 -16.21 8.86 -26.06
N ILE A 709 -16.00 8.95 -27.37
CA ILE A 709 -15.34 10.11 -27.98
C ILE A 709 -16.14 11.39 -27.74
N LYS A 710 -17.47 11.32 -27.82
CA LYS A 710 -18.33 12.46 -27.48
C LYS A 710 -18.16 12.84 -26.01
N ALA A 711 -18.17 11.88 -25.10
CA ALA A 711 -17.97 12.15 -23.67
C ALA A 711 -16.60 12.80 -23.39
N MET A 712 -15.53 12.31 -24.01
CA MET A 712 -14.19 12.88 -23.90
C MET A 712 -14.12 14.31 -24.43
N LYS A 713 -14.73 14.59 -25.58
CA LYS A 713 -14.78 15.96 -26.16
C LYS A 713 -15.56 16.95 -25.29
N MET A 714 -16.50 16.48 -24.48
CA MET A 714 -17.28 17.32 -23.57
C MET A 714 -16.55 17.60 -22.24
N LEU A 715 -15.52 16.82 -21.91
CA LEU A 715 -14.69 17.04 -20.73
C LEU A 715 -13.66 18.13 -21.02
N GLN A 716 -13.87 19.31 -20.46
CA GLN A 716 -12.92 20.42 -20.55
C GLN A 716 -12.09 20.55 -19.27
N ALA A 717 -10.80 20.85 -19.40
CA ALA A 717 -9.87 20.91 -18.27
C ALA A 717 -10.26 21.98 -17.24
N ASP A 718 -10.75 23.14 -17.67
CA ASP A 718 -11.21 24.24 -16.83
C ASP A 718 -12.50 23.90 -16.05
N LYS A 719 -13.34 23.02 -16.61
CA LYS A 719 -14.62 22.56 -16.01
C LYS A 719 -14.50 21.25 -15.24
N LEU A 720 -13.35 20.58 -15.23
CA LEU A 720 -13.16 19.28 -14.59
C LEU A 720 -13.60 19.28 -13.13
N SER A 721 -13.26 20.31 -12.36
CA SER A 721 -13.66 20.42 -10.95
C SER A 721 -15.18 20.43 -10.76
N LEU A 722 -15.93 21.09 -11.66
CA LEU A 722 -17.39 21.15 -11.61
C LEU A 722 -18.02 19.78 -11.92
N VAL A 723 -17.50 19.10 -12.94
CA VAL A 723 -17.92 17.74 -13.31
C VAL A 723 -17.66 16.77 -12.16
N MET A 724 -16.45 16.80 -11.61
CA MET A 724 -16.05 15.89 -10.55
C MET A 724 -16.80 16.13 -9.25
N ASN A 725 -17.02 17.39 -8.86
CA ASN A 725 -17.86 17.73 -7.71
C ASN A 725 -19.26 17.10 -7.84
N SER A 726 -19.86 17.18 -9.04
CA SER A 726 -21.16 16.56 -9.31
C SER A 726 -21.11 15.03 -9.31
N ALA A 727 -20.03 14.44 -9.83
CA ALA A 727 -19.83 13.00 -9.89
C ALA A 727 -19.67 12.35 -8.51
N ILE A 728 -19.02 13.03 -7.56
CA ILE A 728 -18.81 12.49 -6.20
C ILE A 728 -19.92 12.85 -5.21
N GLU A 729 -20.78 13.82 -5.52
CA GLU A 729 -21.78 14.41 -4.60
C GLU A 729 -22.67 13.37 -3.89
N LYS A 730 -23.00 12.27 -4.59
CA LYS A 730 -23.84 11.18 -4.06
C LYS A 730 -23.06 9.92 -3.67
N SER A 731 -21.74 9.93 -3.80
CA SER A 731 -20.87 8.78 -3.56
C SER A 731 -20.68 8.46 -2.07
N GLU A 732 -20.39 7.20 -1.75
CA GLU A 732 -20.02 6.79 -0.39
C GLU A 732 -18.69 7.42 0.04
N VAL A 733 -17.71 7.52 -0.88
CA VAL A 733 -16.44 8.24 -0.67
C VAL A 733 -16.67 9.61 -0.05
N PHE A 734 -17.54 10.43 -0.64
CA PHE A 734 -17.78 11.80 -0.16
C PHE A 734 -18.41 11.82 1.24
N LYS A 735 -19.42 10.99 1.50
CA LYS A 735 -20.06 10.90 2.82
C LYS A 735 -19.07 10.51 3.92
N ARG A 736 -18.14 9.59 3.62
CA ARG A 736 -17.11 9.12 4.55
C ARG A 736 -16.07 10.19 4.84
N ARG A 737 -15.55 10.82 3.79
CA ARG A 737 -14.58 11.93 3.93
C ARG A 737 -15.19 13.10 4.68
N PHE A 738 -16.47 13.38 4.45
CA PHE A 738 -17.20 14.36 5.26
C PHE A 738 -17.28 13.96 6.73
N ARG A 739 -17.55 12.69 7.09
CA ARG A 739 -17.46 12.24 8.50
C ARG A 739 -16.08 12.54 9.08
N HIS A 740 -15.01 12.18 8.38
CA HIS A 740 -13.65 12.42 8.87
C HIS A 740 -13.39 13.91 9.08
N CYS A 741 -13.79 14.76 8.13
CA CYS A 741 -13.67 16.22 8.21
C CYS A 741 -14.51 16.81 9.35
N ALA A 742 -15.77 16.40 9.51
CA ALA A 742 -16.66 16.85 10.58
C ALA A 742 -16.11 16.48 11.96
N THR A 743 -15.49 15.30 12.08
CA THR A 743 -14.83 14.89 13.32
C THR A 743 -13.54 15.70 13.58
N ARG A 744 -12.67 15.86 12.57
CA ARG A 744 -11.41 16.64 12.72
C ARG A 744 -11.66 18.12 13.01
N SER A 745 -12.75 18.67 12.50
CA SER A 745 -13.17 20.07 12.66
C SER A 745 -14.01 20.35 13.91
N PHE A 746 -14.16 19.36 14.81
CA PHE A 746 -14.89 19.47 16.09
C PHE A 746 -16.39 19.75 15.93
N MET A 747 -16.96 19.53 14.75
CA MET A 747 -18.41 19.47 14.58
C MET A 747 -18.97 18.20 15.23
N ILE A 748 -18.21 17.09 15.16
CA ILE A 748 -18.51 15.83 15.84
C ILE A 748 -17.39 15.51 16.82
N LEU A 749 -17.71 15.47 18.11
CA LEU A 749 -16.74 15.07 19.14
C LEU A 749 -16.67 13.54 19.24
N ARG A 750 -15.46 12.97 19.07
CA ARG A 750 -15.13 11.55 19.31
C ARG A 750 -15.28 11.22 20.78
N ASN A 751 -14.77 12.09 21.65
CA ASN A 751 -14.76 11.92 23.09
C ASN A 751 -15.47 13.09 23.75
N TYR A 752 -16.41 12.79 24.64
CA TYR A 752 -17.13 13.79 25.42
C TYR A 752 -17.44 13.28 26.83
N MET A 753 -17.06 14.05 27.85
CA MET A 753 -17.27 13.72 29.27
C MET A 753 -16.81 12.30 29.65
N GLY A 754 -15.63 11.89 29.17
CA GLY A 754 -15.05 10.57 29.45
C GLY A 754 -15.67 9.41 28.66
N ARG A 755 -16.66 9.66 27.80
CA ARG A 755 -17.29 8.65 26.94
C ARG A 755 -16.82 8.80 25.49
N GLN A 756 -16.34 7.71 24.91
CA GLN A 756 -16.03 7.64 23.48
C GLN A 756 -17.30 7.33 22.68
N LYS A 757 -17.63 8.18 21.72
CA LYS A 757 -18.72 7.94 20.76
C LYS A 757 -18.29 6.85 19.79
N ARG A 758 -19.04 5.74 19.76
CA ARG A 758 -18.89 4.67 18.77
C ARG A 758 -18.96 5.22 17.34
N VAL A 759 -18.14 4.69 16.44
CA VAL A 759 -18.03 5.11 15.02
C VAL A 759 -19.40 5.18 14.34
N GLY A 760 -20.28 4.20 14.57
CA GLY A 760 -21.62 4.20 13.98
C GLY A 760 -22.50 5.38 14.40
N ARG A 761 -22.38 5.88 15.64
CA ARG A 761 -23.08 7.10 16.07
C ARG A 761 -22.52 8.34 15.38
N GLN A 762 -21.20 8.39 15.20
CA GLN A 762 -20.55 9.48 14.45
C GLN A 762 -21.04 9.53 12.99
N GLN A 763 -21.21 8.37 12.33
CA GLN A 763 -21.72 8.29 10.95
C GLN A 763 -23.16 8.83 10.83
N VAL A 764 -24.07 8.45 11.73
CA VAL A 764 -25.47 8.93 11.72
C VAL A 764 -25.51 10.44 11.96
N SER A 765 -24.78 10.95 12.96
CA SER A 765 -24.67 12.39 13.20
C SER A 765 -24.10 13.14 11.99
N SER A 766 -23.11 12.55 11.32
CA SER A 766 -22.49 13.12 10.11
C SER A 766 -23.49 13.28 8.96
N MET A 767 -24.32 12.28 8.68
CA MET A 767 -25.32 12.38 7.58
C MET A 767 -26.36 13.48 7.83
N ILE A 768 -26.83 13.58 9.09
CA ILE A 768 -27.76 14.63 9.52
C ILE A 768 -27.10 16.00 9.39
N LEU A 769 -25.85 16.12 9.84
CA LEU A 769 -25.07 17.35 9.76
C LEU A 769 -24.78 17.77 8.31
N MET A 770 -24.38 16.83 7.45
CA MET A 770 -24.11 17.09 6.04
C MET A 770 -25.33 17.72 5.35
N SER A 771 -26.52 17.20 5.65
CA SER A 771 -27.78 17.73 5.11
C SER A 771 -28.07 19.15 5.63
N ALA A 772 -27.81 19.41 6.91
CA ALA A 772 -27.93 20.74 7.51
C ALA A 772 -26.99 21.76 6.85
N LEU A 773 -25.71 21.40 6.73
CA LEU A 773 -24.71 22.29 6.14
C LEU A 773 -25.05 22.61 4.69
N LYS A 774 -25.55 21.63 3.92
CA LYS A 774 -25.99 21.87 2.54
C LYS A 774 -27.17 22.84 2.44
N GLN A 775 -28.07 22.83 3.42
CA GLN A 775 -29.19 23.79 3.49
C GLN A 775 -28.70 25.20 3.84
N LEU A 776 -27.74 25.30 4.77
CA LEU A 776 -27.13 26.58 5.16
C LEU A 776 -26.30 27.20 4.03
N ASN A 777 -25.36 26.42 3.48
CA ASN A 777 -24.48 26.81 2.40
C ASN A 777 -23.97 25.53 1.68
N PRO A 778 -24.35 25.27 0.42
CA PRO A 778 -23.84 24.13 -0.35
C PRO A 778 -22.31 24.07 -0.45
N ASP A 779 -21.64 25.23 -0.36
CA ASP A 779 -20.19 25.41 -0.37
C ASP A 779 -19.61 25.70 1.01
N PHE A 780 -20.29 25.25 2.08
CA PHE A 780 -19.78 25.39 3.45
C PHE A 780 -18.35 24.83 3.55
N SER A 781 -17.49 25.51 4.30
CA SER A 781 -16.05 25.28 4.37
C SER A 781 -15.68 23.82 4.62
N ILE A 782 -16.39 23.14 5.54
CA ILE A 782 -16.14 21.71 5.84
C ILE A 782 -16.67 20.77 4.74
N LEU A 783 -17.72 21.14 4.00
CA LEU A 783 -18.17 20.41 2.81
C LEU A 783 -17.16 20.56 1.66
N LYS A 784 -16.69 21.79 1.42
CA LYS A 784 -15.65 22.11 0.44
C LYS A 784 -14.36 21.34 0.73
N GLU A 785 -13.97 21.29 1.99
CA GLU A 785 -12.84 20.51 2.48
C GLU A 785 -12.99 19.02 2.23
N ALA A 786 -14.16 18.44 2.51
CA ALA A 786 -14.43 17.03 2.21
C ALA A 786 -14.33 16.74 0.71
N LYS A 787 -14.81 17.64 -0.16
CA LYS A 787 -14.65 17.53 -1.63
C LYS A 787 -13.18 17.60 -2.02
N ARG A 788 -12.43 18.56 -1.45
CA ARG A 788 -11.00 18.75 -1.70
C ARG A 788 -10.20 17.49 -1.31
N GLU A 789 -10.43 16.93 -0.13
CA GLU A 789 -9.78 15.67 0.29
C GLU A 789 -10.11 14.50 -0.65
N CYS A 790 -11.36 14.37 -1.12
CA CYS A 790 -11.71 13.35 -2.12
C CYS A 790 -10.92 13.52 -3.43
N LEU A 791 -10.89 14.74 -3.98
CA LEU A 791 -10.41 14.99 -5.33
C LEU A 791 -8.87 15.14 -5.40
N GLU A 792 -8.24 15.64 -4.35
CA GLU A 792 -6.81 15.94 -4.33
C GLU A 792 -5.98 14.94 -3.52
N ASP A 793 -6.50 14.43 -2.39
CA ASP A 793 -5.69 13.55 -1.50
C ASP A 793 -5.95 12.07 -1.81
N LEU A 794 -7.22 11.68 -2.03
CA LEU A 794 -7.57 10.32 -2.42
C LEU A 794 -7.37 10.09 -3.93
N MET A 795 -7.91 10.98 -4.76
CA MET A 795 -7.69 10.99 -6.21
C MET A 795 -6.56 11.97 -6.58
N ASP A 796 -6.36 12.24 -7.86
CA ASP A 796 -5.38 13.23 -8.32
C ASP A 796 -5.98 14.10 -9.44
N ILE A 797 -6.88 15.00 -9.04
CA ILE A 797 -7.52 15.93 -9.99
C ILE A 797 -6.52 16.89 -10.66
N GLY A 798 -5.43 17.23 -9.98
CA GLY A 798 -4.41 18.14 -10.49
C GLY A 798 -3.68 17.57 -11.72
N ASN A 799 -3.19 16.34 -11.64
CA ASN A 799 -2.58 15.68 -12.79
C ASN A 799 -3.62 15.19 -13.80
N THR A 800 -4.84 14.86 -13.37
CA THR A 800 -5.95 14.57 -14.32
C THR A 800 -6.24 15.77 -15.22
N LYS A 801 -6.23 16.99 -14.65
CA LYS A 801 -6.38 18.22 -15.43
C LYS A 801 -5.30 18.34 -16.51
N LYS A 802 -4.03 18.08 -16.15
CA LYS A 802 -2.90 18.10 -17.11
C LYS A 802 -3.08 17.07 -18.23
N VAL A 803 -3.62 15.89 -17.93
CA VAL A 803 -3.93 14.86 -18.94
C VAL A 803 -5.01 15.36 -19.89
N ILE A 804 -6.09 15.96 -19.39
CA ILE A 804 -7.17 16.52 -20.24
C ILE A 804 -6.66 17.69 -21.08
N GLU A 805 -5.87 18.61 -20.51
CA GLU A 805 -5.20 19.69 -21.26
C GLU A 805 -4.28 19.11 -22.36
N GLY A 806 -3.60 18.00 -22.08
CA GLY A 806 -2.80 17.25 -23.04
C GLY A 806 -3.64 16.70 -24.20
N ILE A 807 -4.84 16.19 -23.93
CA ILE A 807 -5.77 15.70 -24.95
C ILE A 807 -6.33 16.87 -25.77
N GLU A 808 -6.78 17.95 -25.13
CA GLU A 808 -7.30 19.16 -25.77
C GLU A 808 -6.27 19.80 -26.72
N SER A 809 -5.02 19.90 -26.26
CA SER A 809 -3.90 20.44 -27.04
C SER A 809 -3.29 19.46 -28.03
N SER A 810 -3.88 18.26 -28.20
CA SER A 810 -3.38 17.17 -29.07
C SER A 810 -1.96 16.69 -28.74
N LYS A 811 -1.43 17.00 -27.55
CA LYS A 811 -0.17 16.44 -27.02
C LYS A 811 -0.33 14.98 -26.59
N ILE A 812 -1.56 14.57 -26.24
CA ILE A 812 -1.94 13.19 -25.96
C ILE A 812 -2.96 12.77 -27.02
N LYS A 813 -2.59 11.79 -27.85
CA LYS A 813 -3.46 11.26 -28.91
C LYS A 813 -4.43 10.24 -28.33
N LEU A 814 -5.70 10.31 -28.75
CA LEU A 814 -6.68 9.25 -28.53
C LEU A 814 -6.69 8.34 -29.77
N VAL A 815 -6.62 7.02 -29.56
CA VAL A 815 -6.70 6.02 -30.62
C VAL A 815 -7.76 5.00 -30.25
N GLU A 816 -8.67 4.71 -31.17
CA GLU A 816 -9.71 3.70 -31.00
C GLU A 816 -9.27 2.38 -31.65
N LEU A 817 -9.51 1.27 -30.97
CA LEU A 817 -9.16 -0.07 -31.42
C LEU A 817 -10.35 -1.00 -31.16
N GLU A 818 -10.78 -1.78 -32.15
CA GLU A 818 -11.81 -2.81 -31.94
C GLU A 818 -11.16 -4.19 -31.89
N THR A 819 -11.46 -4.96 -30.85
CA THR A 819 -10.90 -6.31 -30.66
C THR A 819 -11.99 -7.33 -30.29
N LYS A 820 -11.86 -8.54 -30.83
CA LYS A 820 -12.68 -9.70 -30.40
C LYS A 820 -12.18 -10.30 -29.09
N ILE A 821 -10.87 -10.27 -28.89
CA ILE A 821 -10.15 -10.78 -27.71
C ILE A 821 -9.33 -9.59 -27.19
N PRO A 822 -9.32 -9.32 -25.87
CA PRO A 822 -8.49 -8.27 -25.30
C PRO A 822 -7.02 -8.38 -25.74
N SER A 823 -6.37 -7.25 -26.01
CA SER A 823 -4.96 -7.21 -26.37
C SER A 823 -4.07 -7.72 -25.22
N PRO A 824 -2.78 -8.07 -25.48
CA PRO A 824 -1.84 -8.42 -24.42
C PRO A 824 -1.80 -7.46 -23.22
N PHE A 825 -1.89 -6.15 -23.46
CA PHE A 825 -1.94 -5.12 -22.42
C PHE A 825 -3.34 -4.98 -21.81
N GLY A 826 -4.38 -5.34 -22.56
CA GLY A 826 -5.78 -5.18 -22.17
C GLY A 826 -6.29 -6.35 -21.32
N LEU A 827 -5.60 -7.48 -21.35
CA LEU A 827 -6.03 -8.74 -20.76
C LEU A 827 -6.36 -8.60 -19.27
N THR A 828 -5.44 -8.09 -18.45
CA THR A 828 -5.66 -7.94 -16.99
C THR A 828 -6.83 -7.01 -16.67
N LEU A 829 -6.97 -5.91 -17.42
CA LEU A 829 -8.05 -4.92 -17.25
C LEU A 829 -9.41 -5.45 -17.72
N ALA A 830 -9.44 -6.14 -18.87
CA ALA A 830 -10.66 -6.71 -19.44
C ALA A 830 -11.21 -7.85 -18.56
N LEU A 831 -10.35 -8.54 -17.82
CA LEU A 831 -10.72 -9.63 -16.93
C LEU A 831 -10.95 -9.20 -15.48
N GLN A 832 -10.67 -7.94 -15.18
CA GLN A 832 -10.97 -7.35 -13.89
C GLN A 832 -12.49 -7.44 -13.64
N GLY A 833 -12.84 -8.14 -12.55
CA GLY A 833 -14.19 -8.52 -12.17
C GLY A 833 -14.58 -9.98 -12.41
N TYR A 834 -13.89 -10.72 -13.28
CA TYR A 834 -14.06 -12.19 -13.37
C TYR A 834 -13.04 -12.92 -12.49
N ALA A 835 -11.83 -12.35 -12.41
CA ALA A 835 -10.68 -12.93 -11.71
C ALA A 835 -10.86 -13.07 -10.18
N ASP A 836 -11.75 -12.28 -9.55
CA ASP A 836 -11.97 -12.34 -8.09
C ASP A 836 -12.92 -13.47 -7.66
N VAL A 837 -13.58 -14.14 -8.60
CA VAL A 837 -14.43 -15.33 -8.33
C VAL A 837 -13.64 -16.63 -8.52
N LEU A 838 -12.64 -16.59 -9.40
CA LEU A 838 -11.81 -17.73 -9.77
C LEU A 838 -10.75 -17.99 -8.70
N LYS A 839 -10.34 -19.27 -8.55
CA LYS A 839 -9.13 -19.56 -7.78
C LYS A 839 -7.92 -18.90 -8.45
N ILE A 840 -6.84 -18.74 -7.70
CA ILE A 840 -5.62 -18.17 -8.26
C ILE A 840 -5.13 -19.04 -9.42
N GLU A 841 -5.14 -20.35 -9.27
CA GLU A 841 -4.75 -21.34 -10.28
C GLU A 841 -5.64 -21.25 -11.53
N ASP A 842 -6.96 -21.23 -11.34
CA ASP A 842 -7.97 -21.07 -12.41
C ASP A 842 -7.76 -19.74 -13.16
N LYS A 843 -7.38 -18.67 -12.45
CA LYS A 843 -7.09 -17.37 -13.05
C LYS A 843 -5.84 -17.44 -13.92
N TYR A 844 -4.76 -18.06 -13.45
CA TYR A 844 -3.53 -18.21 -14.24
C TYR A 844 -3.75 -19.09 -15.47
N GLU A 845 -4.44 -20.21 -15.31
CA GLU A 845 -4.78 -21.11 -16.42
C GLU A 845 -5.66 -20.39 -17.46
N PHE A 846 -6.63 -19.60 -17.00
CA PHE A 846 -7.44 -18.77 -17.88
C PHE A 846 -6.62 -17.70 -18.61
N LEU A 847 -5.70 -16.99 -17.92
CA LEU A 847 -4.79 -16.03 -18.54
C LEU A 847 -3.87 -16.69 -19.58
N ARG A 848 -3.37 -17.90 -19.29
CA ARG A 848 -2.55 -18.70 -20.19
C ARG A 848 -3.30 -19.05 -21.47
N ARG A 849 -4.52 -19.59 -21.36
CA ARG A 849 -5.35 -19.92 -22.54
C ARG A 849 -5.69 -18.69 -23.38
N MET A 850 -5.98 -17.57 -22.74
CA MET A 850 -6.23 -16.32 -23.45
C MET A 850 -4.98 -15.84 -24.20
N HIS A 851 -3.80 -16.01 -23.59
CA HIS A 851 -2.53 -15.72 -24.25
C HIS A 851 -2.27 -16.66 -25.44
N GLU A 852 -2.56 -17.95 -25.33
CA GLU A 852 -2.49 -18.89 -26.46
C GLU A 852 -3.37 -18.44 -27.64
N GLN A 853 -4.57 -17.91 -27.37
CA GLN A 853 -5.44 -17.37 -28.41
C GLN A 853 -4.89 -16.10 -29.06
N ILE A 854 -4.28 -15.22 -28.27
CA ILE A 854 -3.59 -14.04 -28.78
C ILE A 854 -2.47 -14.46 -29.72
N LEU A 855 -1.62 -15.42 -29.33
CA LEU A 855 -0.54 -15.94 -30.16
C LEU A 855 -1.08 -16.58 -31.44
N ALA A 856 -2.11 -17.42 -31.33
CA ALA A 856 -2.74 -18.03 -32.48
C ALA A 856 -3.28 -16.97 -33.48
N LYS A 857 -3.89 -15.90 -32.97
CA LYS A 857 -4.37 -14.79 -33.79
C LYS A 857 -3.23 -14.00 -34.46
N ILE A 858 -2.12 -13.77 -33.75
CA ILE A 858 -0.92 -13.14 -34.33
C ILE A 858 -0.38 -13.97 -35.50
N GLU A 859 -0.44 -15.30 -35.37
CA GLU A 859 -0.02 -16.25 -36.42
C GLU A 859 -1.07 -16.48 -37.52
N GLY A 860 -2.24 -15.85 -37.44
CA GLY A 860 -3.32 -15.99 -38.43
C GLY A 860 -4.15 -17.28 -38.32
N ARG A 861 -4.08 -17.99 -37.18
CA ARG A 861 -4.89 -19.20 -36.91
C ARG A 861 -6.26 -18.82 -36.31
N GLU A 862 -7.33 -19.43 -36.80
CA GLU A 862 -8.67 -19.27 -36.20
C GLU A 862 -8.77 -20.03 -34.87
N THR A 863 -9.23 -19.35 -33.82
CA THR A 863 -9.50 -19.94 -32.51
C THR A 863 -10.90 -19.57 -32.03
N GLN A 864 -11.60 -20.50 -31.38
CA GLN A 864 -12.86 -20.19 -30.69
C GLN A 864 -12.56 -19.31 -29.47
N ALA A 865 -13.18 -18.14 -29.41
CA ALA A 865 -13.03 -17.24 -28.26
C ALA A 865 -13.47 -17.92 -26.96
N VAL A 866 -12.59 -17.98 -25.96
CA VAL A 866 -12.96 -18.47 -24.63
C VAL A 866 -13.69 -17.34 -23.90
N SER A 867 -14.97 -17.55 -23.59
CA SER A 867 -15.73 -16.58 -22.80
C SER A 867 -15.33 -16.66 -21.32
N GLY A 868 -14.92 -15.54 -20.73
CA GLY A 868 -14.67 -15.44 -19.28
C GLY A 868 -15.90 -15.84 -18.46
N THR A 869 -17.11 -15.56 -18.95
CA THR A 869 -18.37 -15.99 -18.29
C THR A 869 -18.57 -17.51 -18.32
N GLY A 870 -18.24 -18.18 -19.43
CA GLY A 870 -18.36 -19.62 -19.57
C GLY A 870 -17.36 -20.38 -18.69
N TYR A 871 -16.15 -19.84 -18.54
CA TYR A 871 -15.14 -20.41 -17.66
C TYR A 871 -15.53 -20.27 -16.18
N VAL A 872 -15.99 -19.09 -15.75
CA VAL A 872 -16.50 -18.87 -14.39
C VAL A 872 -17.73 -19.74 -14.10
N ALA A 873 -18.63 -19.92 -15.07
CA ALA A 873 -19.80 -20.80 -14.92
C ALA A 873 -19.38 -22.26 -14.70
N LYS A 874 -18.44 -22.77 -15.51
CA LYS A 874 -17.90 -24.13 -15.37
C LYS A 874 -17.15 -24.33 -14.04
N ALA A 875 -16.35 -23.35 -13.61
CA ALA A 875 -15.67 -23.38 -12.33
C ALA A 875 -16.65 -23.37 -11.14
N ARG A 876 -17.76 -22.63 -11.24
CA ARG A 876 -18.85 -22.65 -10.25
C ARG A 876 -19.64 -23.97 -10.25
N GLU A 877 -19.90 -24.53 -11.42
CA GLU A 877 -20.59 -25.80 -11.59
C GLU A 877 -19.83 -26.94 -10.91
N ASN A 878 -18.52 -27.04 -11.16
CA ASN A 878 -17.63 -28.00 -10.49
C ASN A 878 -17.66 -27.85 -8.94
N ARG A 879 -17.72 -26.62 -8.41
CA ARG A 879 -17.84 -26.38 -6.96
C ARG A 879 -19.19 -26.83 -6.41
N ASN A 880 -20.27 -26.62 -7.15
CA ASN A 880 -21.61 -27.05 -6.76
C ASN A 880 -21.75 -28.58 -6.83
N GLU A 881 -21.22 -29.24 -7.85
CA GLU A 881 -21.30 -30.71 -7.98
C GLU A 881 -20.66 -31.44 -6.80
N PHE A 882 -19.48 -31.01 -6.35
CA PHE A 882 -18.85 -31.63 -5.19
C PHE A 882 -19.58 -31.31 -3.88
N LYS A 883 -20.06 -30.07 -3.73
CA LYS A 883 -20.86 -29.69 -2.57
C LYS A 883 -22.12 -30.55 -2.48
N GLU A 884 -22.77 -30.82 -3.61
CA GLU A 884 -23.91 -31.73 -3.69
C GLU A 884 -23.52 -33.20 -3.46
N GLN A 885 -22.33 -33.62 -3.88
CA GLN A 885 -21.77 -34.94 -3.56
C GLN A 885 -21.56 -35.12 -2.05
N LEU A 886 -20.93 -34.16 -1.36
CA LEU A 886 -20.78 -34.17 0.10
C LEU A 886 -22.13 -34.20 0.82
N LYS A 887 -23.13 -33.45 0.36
CA LYS A 887 -24.49 -33.48 0.92
C LYS A 887 -25.15 -34.84 0.75
N LYS A 888 -24.99 -35.44 -0.43
CA LYS A 888 -25.52 -36.78 -0.73
C LYS A 888 -24.86 -37.82 0.17
N ASP A 889 -23.56 -37.74 0.37
CA ASP A 889 -22.81 -38.63 1.25
C ASP A 889 -23.24 -38.45 2.72
N ALA A 890 -23.35 -37.19 3.18
CA ALA A 890 -23.88 -36.82 4.49
C ALA A 890 -25.29 -37.39 4.75
N TRP A 891 -26.17 -37.29 3.76
CA TRP A 891 -27.53 -37.79 3.86
C TRP A 891 -27.59 -39.31 3.93
N ASN A 892 -26.71 -40.00 3.19
CA ASN A 892 -26.68 -41.45 3.05
C ASN A 892 -25.91 -42.18 4.17
N LEU A 893 -25.26 -41.47 5.10
CA LEU A 893 -24.60 -42.07 6.27
C LEU A 893 -25.56 -42.99 7.04
N LYS A 894 -25.19 -44.25 7.25
CA LYS A 894 -26.00 -45.19 8.04
C LYS A 894 -25.68 -45.03 9.52
N HIS A 895 -26.67 -45.27 10.40
CA HIS A 895 -26.50 -45.21 11.86
C HIS A 895 -26.14 -43.83 12.47
N VAL A 896 -26.24 -42.74 11.70
CA VAL A 896 -26.06 -41.35 12.20
C VAL A 896 -27.42 -40.69 12.49
N PRO A 897 -27.62 -40.04 13.65
CA PRO A 897 -28.87 -39.38 14.00
C PRO A 897 -29.32 -38.32 12.98
N LYS A 898 -30.63 -38.20 12.74
CA LYS A 898 -31.19 -37.22 11.78
C LYS A 898 -30.76 -35.78 12.06
N PHE A 899 -30.68 -35.38 13.33
CA PHE A 899 -30.25 -34.03 13.69
C PHE A 899 -28.79 -33.77 13.32
N ALA A 900 -27.92 -34.77 13.49
CA ALA A 900 -26.50 -34.67 13.15
C ALA A 900 -26.29 -34.59 11.64
N LYS A 901 -27.09 -35.34 10.85
CA LYS A 901 -27.09 -35.21 9.39
C LYS A 901 -27.54 -33.83 8.92
N ALA A 902 -28.60 -33.28 9.53
CA ALA A 902 -29.09 -31.95 9.22
C ALA A 902 -28.04 -30.88 9.54
N GLU A 903 -27.33 -31.03 10.67
CA GLU A 903 -26.25 -30.13 11.06
C GLU A 903 -25.04 -30.25 10.13
N LEU A 904 -24.67 -31.47 9.73
CA LEU A 904 -23.62 -31.73 8.74
C LEU A 904 -23.95 -31.06 7.39
N ILE A 905 -25.21 -31.10 6.94
CA ILE A 905 -25.65 -30.43 5.70
C ILE A 905 -25.57 -28.91 5.84
N ARG A 906 -26.06 -28.33 6.95
CA ARG A 906 -25.94 -26.89 7.22
C ARG A 906 -24.48 -26.45 7.21
N ILE A 907 -23.60 -27.29 7.75
CA ILE A 907 -22.15 -27.06 7.76
C ILE A 907 -21.56 -27.21 6.34
N ILE A 908 -21.98 -28.18 5.54
CA ILE A 908 -21.58 -28.27 4.12
C ILE A 908 -22.05 -27.02 3.36
N ASP A 909 -23.21 -26.47 3.71
CA ASP A 909 -23.75 -25.23 3.15
C ASP A 909 -23.07 -23.94 3.61
N GLY A 910 -22.10 -24.03 4.52
CA GLY A 910 -21.31 -22.90 5.00
C GLY A 910 -21.89 -22.20 6.22
N GLU A 911 -22.96 -22.73 6.83
CA GLU A 911 -23.47 -22.20 8.10
C GLU A 911 -22.52 -22.57 9.25
N ARG A 912 -22.12 -21.58 10.04
CA ARG A 912 -21.12 -21.75 11.12
C ARG A 912 -21.57 -21.20 12.48
N SER A 913 -22.74 -20.56 12.55
CA SER A 913 -23.29 -19.98 13.77
C SER A 913 -24.41 -20.84 14.35
N ASN A 914 -24.51 -20.87 15.69
CA ASN A 914 -25.52 -21.64 16.44
C ASN A 914 -25.48 -23.15 16.13
N ILE A 915 -24.27 -23.72 16.04
CA ILE A 915 -24.11 -25.16 15.86
C ILE A 915 -24.51 -25.89 17.13
N ASP A 916 -25.27 -26.96 16.99
CA ASP A 916 -25.72 -27.78 18.13
C ASP A 916 -24.52 -28.37 18.88
N LYS A 917 -24.38 -28.08 20.18
CA LYS A 917 -23.28 -28.59 21.01
C LYS A 917 -23.21 -30.11 21.01
N ARG A 918 -24.37 -30.78 20.93
CA ARG A 918 -24.47 -32.26 20.88
C ARG A 918 -23.86 -32.83 19.61
N PHE A 919 -23.84 -32.06 18.52
CA PHE A 919 -23.18 -32.46 17.28
C PHE A 919 -21.66 -32.44 17.44
N ILE A 920 -21.10 -31.39 18.04
CA ILE A 920 -19.65 -31.27 18.29
C ILE A 920 -19.17 -32.35 19.27
N GLU A 921 -19.89 -32.54 20.39
CA GLU A 921 -19.59 -33.59 21.38
C GLU A 921 -19.70 -34.99 20.77
N GLY A 922 -20.69 -35.22 19.90
CA GLY A 922 -20.87 -36.48 19.19
C GLY A 922 -19.70 -36.80 18.24
N ILE A 923 -19.12 -35.81 17.56
CA ILE A 923 -17.97 -36.07 16.67
C ILE A 923 -16.75 -36.53 17.46
N GLU A 924 -16.52 -36.01 18.66
CA GLU A 924 -15.44 -36.47 19.53
C GLU A 924 -15.71 -37.89 20.06
N GLN A 925 -16.94 -38.16 20.49
CA GLN A 925 -17.34 -39.45 21.05
C GLN A 925 -17.26 -40.60 20.03
N TYR A 926 -17.59 -40.32 18.76
CA TYR A 926 -17.63 -41.32 17.68
C TYR A 926 -16.47 -41.17 16.69
N LYS A 927 -15.38 -40.51 17.08
CA LYS A 927 -14.26 -40.20 16.19
C LYS A 927 -13.69 -41.43 15.47
N ASP A 928 -13.45 -42.52 16.19
CA ASP A 928 -12.89 -43.75 15.62
C ASP A 928 -13.83 -44.40 14.58
N ASP A 929 -15.13 -44.33 14.82
CA ASP A 929 -16.15 -44.83 13.88
C ASP A 929 -16.22 -43.96 12.62
N ILE A 930 -16.13 -42.63 12.77
CA ILE A 930 -16.08 -41.67 11.66
C ILE A 930 -14.84 -41.92 10.79
N GLU A 931 -13.67 -42.14 11.40
CA GLU A 931 -12.43 -42.39 10.68
C GLU A 931 -12.47 -43.68 9.84
N GLN A 932 -13.11 -44.73 10.37
CA GLN A 932 -13.17 -46.05 9.74
C GLN A 932 -14.31 -46.20 8.71
N ASN A 933 -15.49 -45.63 8.99
CA ASN A 933 -16.72 -46.02 8.29
C ASN A 933 -17.36 -44.91 7.43
N TRP A 934 -16.90 -43.65 7.52
CA TRP A 934 -17.45 -42.56 6.70
C TRP A 934 -16.72 -42.40 5.37
N PRO A 935 -17.37 -41.86 4.32
CA PRO A 935 -16.71 -41.54 3.05
C PRO A 935 -15.51 -40.62 3.25
N ASP A 936 -14.41 -40.88 2.54
CA ASP A 936 -13.13 -40.20 2.77
C ASP A 936 -13.20 -38.68 2.61
N GLU A 937 -13.89 -38.18 1.59
CA GLU A 937 -14.02 -36.74 1.37
C GLU A 937 -14.90 -36.07 2.45
N LEU A 938 -15.93 -36.78 2.92
CA LEU A 938 -16.85 -36.29 3.95
C LEU A 938 -16.22 -36.29 5.34
N LYS A 939 -15.46 -37.33 5.71
CA LYS A 939 -14.77 -37.40 7.01
C LYS A 939 -13.64 -36.37 7.08
N LYS A 940 -12.90 -36.19 5.99
CA LYS A 940 -11.87 -35.13 5.91
C LYS A 940 -12.50 -33.75 6.03
N PHE A 941 -13.56 -33.47 5.28
CA PHE A 941 -14.32 -32.23 5.41
C PHE A 941 -14.77 -31.98 6.86
N LEU A 942 -15.35 -33.00 7.50
CA LEU A 942 -15.83 -32.91 8.87
C LEU A 942 -14.70 -32.60 9.86
N PHE A 943 -13.56 -33.29 9.79
CA PHE A 943 -12.48 -33.09 10.75
C PHE A 943 -11.71 -31.79 10.55
N THR A 944 -11.55 -31.32 9.31
CA THR A 944 -11.00 -29.99 9.06
C THR A 944 -11.94 -28.91 9.60
N VAL A 945 -13.24 -29.02 9.32
CA VAL A 945 -14.21 -28.05 9.86
C VAL A 945 -14.32 -28.12 11.38
N LEU A 946 -14.21 -29.30 12.00
CA LEU A 946 -14.29 -29.47 13.45
C LEU A 946 -13.18 -28.72 14.19
N LYS A 947 -11.96 -28.71 13.65
CA LYS A 947 -10.83 -27.95 14.19
C LYS A 947 -11.16 -26.46 14.27
N ASP A 948 -11.83 -25.97 13.23
CA ASP A 948 -12.08 -24.55 13.06
C ASP A 948 -13.37 -24.07 13.70
N LEU A 949 -14.35 -24.97 13.92
CA LEU A 949 -15.48 -24.72 14.82
C LEU A 949 -15.04 -24.53 16.28
N LYS A 950 -13.84 -25.00 16.63
CA LYS A 950 -13.22 -24.81 17.96
C LYS A 950 -12.26 -23.62 18.01
N GLU A 951 -11.55 -23.32 16.91
CA GLU A 951 -10.47 -22.32 16.86
C GLU A 951 -10.82 -21.00 16.12
N GLY A 952 -11.92 -20.95 15.37
CA GLY A 952 -12.56 -19.73 14.88
C GLY A 952 -12.25 -19.30 13.44
N GLU A 953 -11.41 -20.01 12.67
CA GLU A 953 -11.12 -19.66 11.27
C GLU A 953 -11.07 -20.91 10.38
N PHE A 954 -12.20 -21.25 9.71
CA PHE A 954 -12.24 -22.20 8.58
C PHE A 954 -12.37 -21.44 7.29
N SER A 955 -11.50 -21.74 6.33
CA SER A 955 -11.67 -21.32 4.94
C SER A 955 -12.02 -22.54 4.09
N TYR A 956 -13.19 -22.48 3.46
CA TYR A 956 -13.59 -23.48 2.47
C TYR A 956 -12.56 -23.52 1.33
N GLU A 957 -11.93 -22.39 1.00
CA GLU A 957 -10.88 -22.29 -0.02
C GLU A 957 -9.60 -23.05 0.40
N ASP A 958 -9.23 -23.02 1.69
CA ASP A 958 -8.01 -23.68 2.20
C ASP A 958 -8.17 -25.20 2.28
N PHE A 959 -9.31 -25.71 2.76
CA PHE A 959 -9.63 -27.14 2.73
C PHE A 959 -9.57 -27.72 1.31
N TRP A 960 -10.08 -26.96 0.34
CA TRP A 960 -10.03 -27.34 -1.05
C TRP A 960 -8.63 -27.33 -1.63
N ASN A 961 -7.79 -26.38 -1.22
CA ASN A 961 -6.40 -26.31 -1.66
C ASN A 961 -5.61 -27.52 -1.13
N GLU A 962 -5.78 -27.89 0.14
CA GLU A 962 -5.15 -29.07 0.74
C GLU A 962 -5.58 -30.40 0.08
N GLU A 963 -6.85 -30.55 -0.30
CA GLU A 963 -7.32 -31.78 -0.97
C GLU A 963 -6.91 -31.86 -2.44
N SER A 964 -6.81 -30.73 -3.16
CA SER A 964 -6.25 -30.71 -4.52
C SER A 964 -4.75 -30.98 -4.52
N GLU A 965 -3.99 -30.41 -3.58
CA GLU A 965 -2.55 -30.64 -3.43
C GLU A 965 -2.25 -32.12 -3.11
N LYS A 966 -3.04 -32.76 -2.24
CA LYS A 966 -2.88 -34.19 -1.92
C LYS A 966 -3.25 -35.13 -3.07
N LYS A 967 -4.32 -34.85 -3.81
CA LYS A 967 -4.68 -35.64 -5.01
C LYS A 967 -3.63 -35.49 -6.12
N GLU A 968 -2.99 -34.33 -6.23
CA GLU A 968 -1.89 -34.11 -7.16
C GLU A 968 -0.58 -34.77 -6.69
N GLU A 969 -0.28 -34.79 -5.38
CA GLU A 969 0.85 -35.53 -4.79
C GLU A 969 0.71 -37.05 -4.99
N GLU A 970 -0.45 -37.64 -4.72
CA GLU A 970 -0.70 -39.09 -4.93
C GLU A 970 -0.58 -39.49 -6.41
N VAL A 971 -1.11 -38.66 -7.33
CA VAL A 971 -0.99 -38.88 -8.78
C VAL A 971 0.45 -38.67 -9.25
N SER A 972 1.19 -37.73 -8.65
CA SER A 972 2.60 -37.48 -8.94
C SER A 972 3.48 -38.65 -8.49
N ASP A 973 3.25 -39.21 -7.30
CA ASP A 973 3.99 -40.35 -6.76
C ASP A 973 3.73 -41.64 -7.57
N GLU A 974 2.48 -41.88 -7.99
CA GLU A 974 2.14 -43.01 -8.87
C GLU A 974 2.81 -42.86 -10.25
N LYS A 975 2.76 -41.67 -10.86
CA LYS A 975 3.44 -41.38 -12.13
C LYS A 975 4.95 -41.58 -12.01
N GLN A 976 5.55 -41.10 -10.93
CA GLN A 976 6.99 -41.19 -10.71
C GLN A 976 7.44 -42.66 -10.52
N ARG A 977 6.66 -43.47 -9.79
CA ARG A 977 6.88 -44.91 -9.66
C ARG A 977 6.78 -45.64 -11.02
N ILE A 978 5.77 -45.31 -11.84
CA ILE A 978 5.59 -45.88 -13.19
C ILE A 978 6.76 -45.49 -14.11
N ILE A 979 7.22 -44.24 -14.04
CA ILE A 979 8.38 -43.72 -14.80
C ILE A 979 9.67 -44.43 -14.40
N GLU A 980 9.89 -44.68 -13.11
CA GLU A 980 11.07 -45.39 -12.61
C GLU A 980 11.09 -46.85 -13.07
N GLN A 981 9.97 -47.56 -12.92
CA GLN A 981 9.83 -48.94 -13.40
C GLN A 981 10.01 -49.01 -14.92
N PHE A 982 9.40 -48.07 -15.66
CA PHE A 982 9.55 -47.96 -17.11
C PHE A 982 11.00 -47.74 -17.53
N ASN A 983 11.70 -46.79 -16.91
CA ASN A 983 13.10 -46.48 -17.23
C ASN A 983 14.02 -47.67 -17.00
N LYS A 984 13.82 -48.37 -15.88
CA LYS A 984 14.60 -49.55 -15.50
C LYS A 984 14.40 -50.69 -16.50
N ALA A 985 13.15 -50.95 -16.90
CA ALA A 985 12.80 -51.95 -17.89
C ALA A 985 13.34 -51.59 -19.29
N ALA A 986 13.06 -50.36 -19.73
CA ALA A 986 13.42 -49.84 -21.05
C ALA A 986 14.94 -49.73 -21.28
N ARG A 987 15.73 -49.54 -20.22
CA ARG A 987 17.21 -49.63 -20.28
C ARG A 987 17.68 -51.06 -20.50
N ARG A 988 17.12 -52.05 -19.80
CA ARG A 988 17.53 -53.46 -19.87
C ARG A 988 17.29 -54.07 -21.26
N ILE A 989 16.20 -53.71 -21.92
CA ILE A 989 15.85 -54.23 -23.26
C ILE A 989 16.31 -53.31 -24.41
N LYS A 990 17.02 -52.22 -24.10
CA LYS A 990 17.42 -51.18 -25.08
C LYS A 990 16.24 -50.71 -25.95
N LEU A 991 15.14 -50.36 -25.30
CA LEU A 991 13.92 -49.94 -26.00
C LEU A 991 14.17 -48.68 -26.85
N ASP A 992 13.59 -48.66 -28.04
CA ASP A 992 13.73 -47.57 -29.01
C ASP A 992 13.33 -46.21 -28.42
N ALA A 993 14.09 -45.17 -28.76
CA ALA A 993 13.92 -43.82 -28.20
C ALA A 993 12.57 -43.18 -28.56
N GLN A 994 12.02 -43.52 -29.72
CA GLN A 994 10.73 -43.04 -30.19
C GLN A 994 9.59 -43.70 -29.39
N ILE A 995 9.68 -45.00 -29.16
CA ILE A 995 8.71 -45.73 -28.34
C ILE A 995 8.76 -45.21 -26.88
N LYS A 996 9.96 -44.94 -26.34
CA LYS A 996 10.12 -44.32 -25.02
C LYS A 996 9.40 -42.98 -24.92
N TYR A 997 9.58 -42.11 -25.91
CA TYR A 997 8.94 -40.81 -25.93
C TYR A 997 7.40 -40.92 -25.95
N ASP A 998 6.86 -41.82 -26.76
CA ASP A 998 5.41 -42.02 -26.81
C ASP A 998 4.85 -42.61 -25.50
N VAL A 999 5.59 -43.50 -24.84
CA VAL A 999 5.18 -44.03 -23.53
C VAL A 999 5.23 -42.95 -22.45
N TYR A 1000 6.20 -42.01 -22.47
CA TYR A 1000 6.17 -40.85 -21.57
C TYR A 1000 4.94 -39.98 -21.79
N ARG A 1001 4.60 -39.70 -23.05
CA ARG A 1001 3.36 -38.98 -23.38
C ARG A 1001 2.10 -39.73 -22.90
N MET A 1002 2.09 -41.06 -22.95
CA MET A 1002 1.00 -41.86 -22.37
C MET A 1002 0.93 -41.71 -20.85
N ILE A 1003 2.08 -41.72 -20.15
CA ILE A 1003 2.17 -41.52 -18.69
C ILE A 1003 1.73 -40.11 -18.30
N ASP A 1004 2.02 -39.12 -19.14
CA ASP A 1004 1.60 -37.73 -18.96
C ASP A 1004 0.12 -37.49 -19.27
N GLY A 1005 -0.58 -38.52 -19.79
CA GLY A 1005 -2.04 -38.54 -19.91
C GLY A 1005 -2.56 -38.28 -21.33
N GLU A 1006 -1.68 -38.18 -22.32
CA GLU A 1006 -2.08 -38.04 -23.72
C GLU A 1006 -2.80 -39.32 -24.23
N LYS A 1007 -3.79 -39.14 -25.12
CA LYS A 1007 -4.67 -40.23 -25.58
C LYS A 1007 -4.57 -40.55 -27.07
N ASP A 1008 -4.05 -39.64 -27.88
CA ASP A 1008 -4.08 -39.73 -29.35
C ASP A 1008 -2.72 -39.42 -29.99
N ASN A 1009 -2.60 -39.63 -31.31
CA ASN A 1009 -1.39 -39.34 -32.12
C ASN A 1009 -0.11 -40.11 -31.71
N PHE A 1010 -0.25 -41.37 -31.30
CA PHE A 1010 0.89 -42.28 -31.10
C PHE A 1010 1.31 -42.97 -32.38
N ARG A 1011 2.62 -43.16 -32.56
CA ARG A 1011 3.21 -43.77 -33.77
C ARG A 1011 2.75 -45.21 -33.98
N LYS A 1012 2.67 -45.63 -35.24
CA LYS A 1012 2.24 -46.99 -35.61
C LYS A 1012 3.16 -48.05 -35.01
N GLU A 1013 4.45 -47.75 -34.94
CA GLU A 1013 5.52 -48.56 -34.38
C GLU A 1013 5.30 -48.76 -32.87
N THR A 1014 4.93 -47.70 -32.15
CA THR A 1014 4.58 -47.76 -30.71
C THR A 1014 3.33 -48.60 -30.46
N LYS A 1015 2.30 -48.44 -31.30
CA LYS A 1015 1.07 -49.26 -31.21
C LYS A 1015 1.33 -50.73 -31.49
N HIS A 1016 2.17 -51.03 -32.48
CA HIS A 1016 2.56 -52.41 -32.81
C HIS A 1016 3.39 -53.04 -31.68
N TRP A 1017 4.34 -52.29 -31.12
CA TRP A 1017 5.13 -52.71 -29.96
C TRP A 1017 4.25 -53.01 -28.73
N LEU A 1018 3.25 -52.18 -28.44
CA LEU A 1018 2.28 -52.43 -27.36
C LEU A 1018 1.48 -53.72 -27.59
N LYS A 1019 1.01 -53.99 -28.83
CA LYS A 1019 0.34 -55.27 -29.18
C LYS A 1019 1.27 -56.45 -28.96
N ASP A 1020 2.49 -56.39 -29.48
CA ASP A 1020 3.45 -57.48 -29.40
C ASP A 1020 3.91 -57.77 -27.97
N LEU A 1021 4.02 -56.74 -27.13
CA LEU A 1021 4.41 -56.86 -25.73
C LEU A 1021 3.43 -57.72 -24.93
N PHE A 1022 2.12 -57.65 -25.23
CA PHE A 1022 1.07 -58.38 -24.53
C PHE A 1022 0.49 -59.57 -25.33
N ASN A 1023 0.91 -59.77 -26.59
CA ASN A 1023 0.57 -60.96 -27.38
C ASN A 1023 1.34 -62.23 -26.94
N LYS A 1024 2.42 -62.08 -26.17
CA LYS A 1024 3.19 -63.18 -25.56
C LYS A 1024 3.21 -63.02 -24.03
N ALA A 1025 3.76 -64.00 -23.31
CA ALA A 1025 3.99 -63.86 -21.87
C ALA A 1025 4.87 -62.61 -21.60
N VAL A 1026 4.35 -61.66 -20.80
CA VAL A 1026 5.03 -60.40 -20.50
C VAL A 1026 6.37 -60.71 -19.83
N PRO A 1027 7.51 -60.24 -20.36
CA PRO A 1027 8.81 -60.50 -19.77
C PRO A 1027 8.89 -59.97 -18.33
N LYS A 1028 9.52 -60.73 -17.42
CA LYS A 1028 9.77 -60.34 -16.01
C LYS A 1028 10.51 -59.01 -15.80
N VAL A 1029 10.98 -58.39 -16.88
CA VAL A 1029 11.64 -57.08 -16.87
C VAL A 1029 10.64 -55.94 -16.67
N TRP A 1030 9.36 -56.15 -17.00
CA TRP A 1030 8.29 -55.20 -16.73
C TRP A 1030 7.67 -55.49 -15.36
N GLU A 1031 7.88 -54.58 -14.43
CA GLU A 1031 7.31 -54.65 -13.08
C GLU A 1031 5.79 -54.39 -13.12
N ASP A 1032 5.06 -54.83 -12.10
CA ASP A 1032 3.59 -54.98 -12.15
C ASP A 1032 2.84 -53.67 -12.43
N ASP A 1033 3.31 -52.52 -11.91
CA ASP A 1033 2.60 -51.24 -12.05
C ASP A 1033 2.74 -50.71 -13.49
N ILE A 1034 3.95 -50.72 -14.05
CA ILE A 1034 4.17 -50.34 -15.45
C ILE A 1034 3.49 -51.34 -16.42
N ALA A 1035 3.47 -52.63 -16.11
CA ALA A 1035 2.81 -53.63 -16.94
C ALA A 1035 1.29 -53.40 -16.97
N LYS A 1036 0.64 -53.18 -15.81
CA LYS A 1036 -0.79 -52.84 -15.73
C LYS A 1036 -1.12 -51.55 -16.46
N PHE A 1037 -0.27 -50.52 -16.28
CA PHE A 1037 -0.42 -49.23 -16.95
C PHE A 1037 -0.38 -49.37 -18.48
N LEU A 1038 0.66 -50.02 -19.02
CA LEU A 1038 0.81 -50.22 -20.46
C LEU A 1038 -0.29 -51.12 -21.04
N GLN A 1039 -0.76 -52.13 -20.29
CA GLN A 1039 -1.86 -52.99 -20.71
C GLN A 1039 -3.19 -52.22 -20.81
N LYS A 1040 -3.46 -51.32 -19.84
CA LYS A 1040 -4.62 -50.42 -19.88
C LYS A 1040 -4.53 -49.48 -21.08
N LYS A 1041 -3.36 -48.87 -21.30
CA LYS A 1041 -3.13 -47.94 -22.42
C LYS A 1041 -3.21 -48.62 -23.77
N MET A 1042 -2.77 -49.88 -23.89
CA MET A 1042 -3.00 -50.68 -25.09
C MET A 1042 -4.51 -50.74 -25.39
N LYS A 1043 -5.36 -51.13 -24.44
CA LYS A 1043 -6.82 -51.20 -24.67
C LYS A 1043 -7.47 -49.87 -25.07
N GLU A 1044 -6.86 -48.74 -24.67
CA GLU A 1044 -7.36 -47.40 -24.98
C GLU A 1044 -6.94 -46.92 -26.38
N ILE A 1045 -5.76 -47.34 -26.88
CA ILE A 1045 -5.07 -46.70 -28.02
C ILE A 1045 -4.98 -47.61 -29.27
N VAL A 1046 -5.05 -48.92 -29.08
CA VAL A 1046 -4.68 -49.98 -30.04
C VAL A 1046 -5.88 -50.83 -30.43
#